data_AF-K9DA88-F1
#
_entry.id   AF-K9DA88-F1
#
_cell.length_a   1.000
_cell.length_b   1.000
_cell.length_c   1.000
_cell.angle_alpha   90.00
_cell.angle_beta   90.00
_cell.angle_gamma   90.00
#
_symmetry.space_group_name_H-M   'P 1'
#
loop_
_entity.id
_entity.type
_entity.pdbx_description
1 polymer ?
#
loop_
_entity_poly.entity_id
_entity_poly.type
_entity_poly.pdbx_seq_one_letter_code
_entity_poly.pdbx_strand_id
1 'polypeptide(L)'
;MTAPDTRLRILDLRADYLVEPLGLETRHPRLSWRLESDRRGVMQRSYRIRATADRDGAHLLWDSGPVDSDACFDIPYGGPPLQSMQRIWWDVAIVDNQGEQAQSAQSWFEGGLLAPEDWHADWIEAEDEGAAADRAAGLQWIWSADPLDPRPHGFRLDFDAPADLVDAEILVAAKDNLLGVWLNGEPASLPDLIYWGSLLPARGQVRPGRNSLCLLATADTSGFFPVDGGAMAALIRLHRRNGDIERLVSGNTWRVQSDPTEGWTLPGFDARNWDAAQPSGSRSQGDPRPKEPGICLRTLFTPRSPVVAARLYATALGTYEARINGQRVSDHLLAPEISVAKSHILYQTHDVTALLRDGANALAFTVADGFYAGAFGWRMERYGFGPAPRRLRAQLRIDYADGTQQWVITGRDWRIGGSPVVYSDIYGGECHDARLEQSGWDSPDFDDSAWRTVRIGDAPPAQLIAQTSPPLRATRRLRPLAMTEPAPGRFLFDFGQNMPGWVALRAQGPAGQQISLRFAELLNPDGTADQSNLRRAACTDHVILRGDPAGEHFEPRFTYHGFRYVEVEGYPGRPTLDDIEAVVVHSDCRETGEMQLASPLLQQIWDNALWSQRSNFFGVPTDCPQRDERMGWMGDIQVFLDAAAFNMEVDPFIRRFLLEARAAQRPDGAYPIVVPQPLSFPDVVTAGWSEAGIILPHGLWRRYGDTAVIDENWAAMEQWMAFVARNNPDHIWRHDRGLDLGDWLSVDAIQPDDETTPRILCATAYWAYSAQLMAEMAQASGRAADAARYKALRAAIGAAFAAELLDGAGKAGNGSQCSQVLALHMGLVPAEQQAQAAQILAQDIRARGMTLSTGFLGTPYLLDVLADAGARDEVIGLLLQTRYPSWGYMPSVGATTVWERWNGDVGDLSMNSYNHYAFGAVVGFFYRRLAAIAPAAPGFRRIAVHPIWFPEAGRVTARHDAVTGTITTEVDGDAGGLSRLTLSVPANCTARISLPAGIWREGDRAVEEHPDIPVHATTPEGVTIEVGSGRYHFIRDRPMA
;
A
#
# COMPACT_ATOMS: atom_id res chain seq x y z
N MET A 1 -15.17 -32.86 -38.80
CA MET A 1 -14.58 -31.99 -37.76
C MET A 1 -13.12 -32.34 -37.70
N THR A 2 -12.25 -31.43 -38.16
CA THR A 2 -10.80 -31.51 -37.99
C THR A 2 -10.48 -31.56 -36.51
N ALA A 3 -9.59 -32.48 -36.10
CA ALA A 3 -9.09 -32.55 -34.72
C ALA A 3 -8.58 -31.16 -34.29
N PRO A 4 -8.85 -30.71 -33.05
CA PRO A 4 -8.25 -29.48 -32.56
C PRO A 4 -6.73 -29.63 -32.62
N ASP A 5 -6.08 -28.61 -33.17
CA ASP A 5 -4.63 -28.53 -33.34
C ASP A 5 -3.97 -28.53 -31.96
N THR A 6 -3.54 -29.72 -31.50
CA THR A 6 -2.81 -29.97 -30.24
C THR A 6 -1.48 -29.24 -30.28
N ARG A 7 -1.45 -27.96 -29.91
CA ARG A 7 -0.24 -27.13 -29.98
C ARG A 7 0.23 -26.73 -28.60
N LEU A 8 1.48 -27.13 -28.30
CA LEU A 8 2.32 -26.51 -27.29
C LEU A 8 2.52 -25.03 -27.66
N ARG A 9 2.26 -24.13 -26.71
CA ARG A 9 2.37 -22.67 -26.91
C ARG A 9 3.19 -22.05 -25.79
N ILE A 10 3.91 -21.00 -26.16
CA ILE A 10 4.61 -20.14 -25.21
C ILE A 10 3.86 -18.82 -25.14
N LEU A 11 3.49 -18.41 -23.93
CA LEU A 11 2.70 -17.23 -23.65
C LEU A 11 3.36 -16.40 -22.54
N ASP A 12 2.88 -15.17 -22.36
CA ASP A 12 3.16 -14.33 -21.18
C ASP A 12 4.67 -14.15 -20.93
N LEU A 13 5.40 -13.73 -21.97
CA LEU A 13 6.82 -13.37 -21.86
C LEU A 13 6.95 -12.13 -20.98
N ARG A 14 7.76 -12.25 -19.92
CA ARG A 14 7.97 -11.18 -18.94
C ARG A 14 9.44 -10.94 -18.65
N ALA A 15 9.74 -9.70 -18.30
CA ALA A 15 11.03 -9.25 -17.78
C ALA A 15 10.78 -8.62 -16.40
N ASP A 16 11.48 -9.09 -15.37
CA ASP A 16 11.24 -8.74 -13.96
C ASP A 16 9.76 -8.84 -13.56
N TYR A 17 9.11 -9.94 -14.00
CA TYR A 17 7.69 -10.25 -13.78
C TYR A 17 6.69 -9.28 -14.43
N LEU A 18 7.15 -8.28 -15.17
CA LEU A 18 6.34 -7.32 -15.88
C LEU A 18 6.20 -7.71 -17.37
N VAL A 19 5.02 -7.44 -17.93
CA VAL A 19 4.75 -7.59 -19.36
C VAL A 19 5.18 -6.32 -20.07
N GLU A 20 6.06 -6.46 -21.07
CA GLU A 20 6.56 -5.35 -21.89
C GLU A 20 6.97 -4.09 -21.08
N PRO A 21 7.82 -4.22 -20.05
CA PRO A 21 8.08 -3.13 -19.14
C PRO A 21 8.82 -1.98 -19.83
N LEU A 22 8.33 -0.76 -19.56
CA LEU A 22 8.88 0.50 -20.02
C LEU A 22 9.47 1.26 -18.83
N GLY A 23 10.79 1.49 -18.84
CA GLY A 23 11.46 2.19 -17.76
C GLY A 23 12.02 1.27 -16.68
N LEU A 24 12.61 0.13 -17.04
CA LEU A 24 13.29 -0.75 -16.08
C LEU A 24 14.59 -0.13 -15.55
N GLU A 25 14.94 -0.45 -14.31
CA GLU A 25 16.25 -0.13 -13.71
C GLU A 25 17.24 -1.29 -13.77
N THR A 26 16.73 -2.52 -13.80
CA THR A 26 17.55 -3.72 -13.74
C THR A 26 18.38 -3.87 -15.01
N ARG A 27 19.70 -3.92 -14.85
CA ARG A 27 20.64 -4.05 -15.99
C ARG A 27 20.62 -5.45 -16.63
N HIS A 28 20.23 -6.46 -15.87
CA HIS A 28 20.07 -7.86 -16.30
C HIS A 28 18.72 -8.39 -15.81
N PRO A 29 17.60 -8.00 -16.46
CA PRO A 29 16.27 -8.40 -16.01
C PRO A 29 16.11 -9.92 -16.05
N ARG A 30 15.27 -10.44 -15.15
CA ARG A 30 14.90 -11.86 -15.07
C ARG A 30 13.76 -12.15 -16.04
N LEU A 31 14.01 -13.06 -16.96
CA LEU A 31 13.09 -13.48 -18.00
C LEU A 31 12.25 -14.67 -17.52
N SER A 32 10.96 -14.64 -17.86
CA SER A 32 10.04 -15.76 -17.63
C SER A 32 9.01 -15.91 -18.76
N TRP A 33 8.45 -17.11 -18.87
CA TRP A 33 7.41 -17.45 -19.83
C TRP A 33 6.52 -18.57 -19.29
N ARG A 34 5.28 -18.63 -19.80
CA ARG A 34 4.32 -19.69 -19.50
C ARG A 34 4.20 -20.67 -20.66
N LEU A 35 3.99 -21.94 -20.34
CA LEU A 35 3.69 -22.98 -21.32
C LEU A 35 2.23 -23.40 -21.23
N GLU A 36 1.58 -23.54 -22.38
CA GLU A 36 0.22 -24.08 -22.49
C GLU A 36 0.23 -25.31 -23.42
N SER A 37 -0.44 -26.38 -23.00
CA SER A 37 -0.61 -27.60 -23.79
C SER A 37 -1.86 -28.34 -23.32
N ASP A 38 -2.52 -29.02 -24.26
CA ASP A 38 -3.64 -29.92 -24.01
C ASP A 38 -3.21 -31.37 -23.70
N ARG A 39 -1.96 -31.73 -24.02
CA ARG A 39 -1.34 -33.00 -23.63
C ARG A 39 -1.01 -33.07 -22.14
N ARG A 40 -1.14 -34.26 -21.55
CA ARG A 40 -0.71 -34.57 -20.18
C ARG A 40 0.81 -34.74 -20.10
N GLY A 41 1.38 -34.46 -18.92
CA GLY A 41 2.79 -34.74 -18.60
C GLY A 41 3.81 -33.99 -19.45
N VAL A 42 3.46 -32.81 -19.96
CA VAL A 42 4.36 -31.96 -20.75
C VAL A 42 5.32 -31.24 -19.81
N MET A 43 6.60 -31.48 -20.02
CA MET A 43 7.72 -30.85 -19.33
C MET A 43 8.65 -30.24 -20.36
N GLN A 44 9.11 -29.01 -20.12
CA GLN A 44 10.17 -28.42 -20.92
C GLN A 44 11.46 -29.22 -20.71
N ARG A 45 12.17 -29.51 -21.81
CA ARG A 45 13.47 -30.18 -21.76
C ARG A 45 14.61 -29.20 -22.04
N SER A 46 14.39 -28.29 -22.99
CA SER A 46 15.36 -27.25 -23.33
C SER A 46 14.67 -25.99 -23.82
N TYR A 47 15.41 -24.87 -23.74
CA TYR A 47 15.00 -23.59 -24.29
C TYR A 47 16.14 -22.92 -25.07
N ARG A 48 15.81 -21.92 -25.89
CA ARG A 48 16.76 -20.97 -26.50
C ARG A 48 16.14 -19.58 -26.50
N ILE A 49 16.83 -18.62 -25.92
CA ILE A 49 16.42 -17.22 -25.92
C ILE A 49 17.26 -16.47 -26.96
N ARG A 50 16.61 -15.59 -27.73
CA ARG A 50 17.28 -14.62 -28.58
C ARG A 50 16.84 -13.23 -28.21
N ALA A 51 17.78 -12.30 -28.13
CA ALA A 51 17.52 -10.90 -27.85
C ALA A 51 18.26 -9.99 -28.84
N THR A 52 17.59 -8.96 -29.33
CA THR A 52 18.03 -8.10 -30.44
C THR A 52 17.78 -6.62 -30.10
N ALA A 53 18.61 -5.74 -30.65
CA ALA A 53 18.46 -4.29 -30.45
C ALA A 53 17.33 -3.67 -31.28
N ASP A 54 16.87 -4.40 -32.30
CA ASP A 54 15.81 -4.01 -33.22
C ASP A 54 14.76 -5.13 -33.33
N ARG A 55 13.63 -4.79 -33.94
CA ARG A 55 12.49 -5.70 -34.09
C ARG A 55 12.67 -6.71 -35.22
N ASP A 56 13.46 -6.39 -36.26
CA ASP A 56 13.62 -7.27 -37.43
C ASP A 56 14.65 -8.40 -37.22
N GLY A 57 15.41 -8.31 -36.14
CA GLY A 57 16.39 -9.27 -35.68
C GLY A 57 17.78 -9.12 -36.30
N ALA A 58 18.07 -8.02 -37.00
CA ALA A 58 19.36 -7.81 -37.66
C ALA A 58 20.53 -7.64 -36.68
N HIS A 59 20.31 -6.99 -35.54
CA HIS A 59 21.34 -6.72 -34.54
C HIS A 59 21.13 -7.61 -33.30
N LEU A 60 21.65 -8.84 -33.39
CA LEU A 60 21.64 -9.80 -32.28
C LEU A 60 22.53 -9.30 -31.12
N LEU A 61 21.93 -9.16 -29.94
CA LEU A 61 22.61 -8.81 -28.69
C LEU A 61 22.97 -10.06 -27.89
N TRP A 62 22.09 -11.06 -27.90
CA TRP A 62 22.27 -12.29 -27.16
C TRP A 62 21.55 -13.45 -27.81
N ASP A 63 22.20 -14.61 -27.77
CA ASP A 63 21.61 -15.90 -28.09
C ASP A 63 22.13 -16.89 -27.05
N SER A 64 21.23 -17.50 -26.28
CA SER A 64 21.63 -18.47 -25.27
C SER A 64 22.18 -19.77 -25.87
N GLY A 65 21.94 -20.01 -27.16
CA GLY A 65 21.95 -21.35 -27.73
C GLY A 65 20.90 -22.26 -27.07
N PRO A 66 20.81 -23.54 -27.47
CA PRO A 66 20.01 -24.51 -26.75
C PRO A 66 20.57 -24.73 -25.34
N VAL A 67 19.73 -24.53 -24.33
CA VAL A 67 20.03 -24.78 -22.91
C VAL A 67 19.19 -25.95 -22.43
N ASP A 68 19.82 -27.05 -22.01
CA ASP A 68 19.16 -28.22 -21.44
C ASP A 68 18.66 -27.90 -20.01
N SER A 69 17.42 -27.42 -19.91
CA SER A 69 16.80 -27.01 -18.66
C SER A 69 15.28 -26.95 -18.76
N ASP A 70 14.61 -27.28 -17.66
CA ASP A 70 13.18 -27.12 -17.46
C ASP A 70 12.80 -25.73 -16.89
N ALA A 71 13.78 -24.83 -16.67
CA ALA A 71 13.52 -23.51 -16.13
C ALA A 71 12.70 -22.66 -17.12
N CYS A 72 11.67 -21.99 -16.61
CA CYS A 72 10.79 -21.08 -17.36
C CYS A 72 10.61 -19.72 -16.67
N PHE A 73 11.35 -19.49 -15.59
CA PHE A 73 11.40 -18.23 -14.85
C PHE A 73 12.75 -18.15 -14.11
N ASP A 74 13.05 -16.99 -13.52
CA ASP A 74 14.32 -16.70 -12.85
C ASP A 74 15.55 -16.88 -13.77
N ILE A 75 15.40 -16.56 -15.06
CA ILE A 75 16.48 -16.66 -16.05
C ILE A 75 17.06 -15.26 -16.29
N PRO A 76 18.30 -14.97 -15.85
CA PRO A 76 18.89 -13.66 -16.07
C PRO A 76 19.16 -13.43 -17.55
N TYR A 77 18.84 -12.23 -18.04
CA TYR A 77 19.24 -11.80 -19.38
C TYR A 77 20.76 -11.85 -19.54
N GLY A 78 21.23 -12.67 -20.50
CA GLY A 78 22.65 -12.98 -20.70
C GLY A 78 23.37 -12.11 -21.73
N GLY A 79 22.74 -11.07 -22.26
CA GLY A 79 23.38 -10.11 -23.17
C GLY A 79 24.12 -8.98 -22.44
N PRO A 80 24.60 -7.98 -23.20
CA PRO A 80 25.22 -6.77 -22.62
C PRO A 80 24.26 -6.06 -21.64
N PRO A 81 24.77 -5.44 -20.56
CA PRO A 81 23.93 -4.71 -19.61
C PRO A 81 23.00 -3.71 -20.31
N LEU A 82 21.73 -3.67 -19.89
CA LEU A 82 20.75 -2.72 -20.40
C LEU A 82 21.27 -1.29 -20.25
N GLN A 83 21.17 -0.51 -21.33
CA GLN A 83 21.50 0.90 -21.35
C GLN A 83 20.24 1.76 -21.18
N SER A 84 20.45 3.01 -20.76
CA SER A 84 19.36 3.96 -20.59
C SER A 84 18.61 4.16 -21.89
N MET A 85 17.26 4.13 -21.82
CA MET A 85 16.37 4.35 -22.96
C MET A 85 16.56 3.35 -24.11
N GLN A 86 17.21 2.22 -23.85
CA GLN A 86 17.42 1.16 -24.84
C GLN A 86 16.27 0.17 -24.75
N ARG A 87 15.59 -0.07 -25.88
CA ARG A 87 14.67 -1.19 -26.03
C ARG A 87 15.42 -2.43 -26.49
N ILE A 88 15.13 -3.56 -25.86
CA ILE A 88 15.60 -4.89 -26.27
C ILE A 88 14.38 -5.72 -26.61
N TRP A 89 14.39 -6.31 -27.80
CA TRP A 89 13.38 -7.26 -28.25
C TRP A 89 13.86 -8.67 -27.99
N TRP A 90 12.98 -9.58 -27.59
CA TRP A 90 13.39 -10.96 -27.31
C TRP A 90 12.30 -11.97 -27.63
N ASP A 91 12.73 -13.19 -27.92
CA ASP A 91 11.88 -14.36 -28.15
C ASP A 91 12.49 -15.60 -27.50
N VAL A 92 11.65 -16.61 -27.27
CA VAL A 92 12.07 -17.91 -26.74
C VAL A 92 11.53 -19.04 -27.60
N ALA A 93 12.40 -20.02 -27.84
CA ALA A 93 12.09 -21.31 -28.42
C ALA A 93 12.23 -22.39 -27.34
N ILE A 94 11.41 -23.43 -27.36
CA ILE A 94 11.51 -24.56 -26.43
C ILE A 94 11.34 -25.90 -27.15
N VAL A 95 11.91 -26.95 -26.55
CA VAL A 95 11.65 -28.36 -26.89
C VAL A 95 11.15 -29.07 -25.63
N ASP A 96 10.05 -29.81 -25.74
CA ASP A 96 9.51 -30.56 -24.60
C ASP A 96 10.07 -32.00 -24.49
N ASN A 97 9.65 -32.70 -23.45
CA ASN A 97 9.99 -34.10 -23.18
C ASN A 97 9.41 -35.11 -24.17
N GLN A 98 8.53 -34.69 -25.08
CA GLN A 98 7.90 -35.51 -26.11
C GLN A 98 8.43 -35.18 -27.53
N GLY A 99 9.34 -34.22 -27.65
CA GLY A 99 9.99 -33.81 -28.91
C GLY A 99 9.25 -32.71 -29.69
N GLU A 100 8.16 -32.18 -29.15
CA GLU A 100 7.45 -31.05 -29.75
C GLU A 100 8.21 -29.74 -29.52
N GLN A 101 8.12 -28.84 -30.49
CA GLN A 101 8.81 -27.54 -30.45
C GLN A 101 7.80 -26.41 -30.50
N ALA A 102 8.09 -25.34 -29.77
CA ALA A 102 7.30 -24.11 -29.83
C ALA A 102 8.23 -22.87 -29.85
N GLN A 103 7.74 -21.81 -30.46
CA GLN A 103 8.40 -20.51 -30.56
C GLN A 103 7.40 -19.43 -30.12
N SER A 104 7.84 -18.51 -29.26
CA SER A 104 7.00 -17.40 -28.83
C SER A 104 6.88 -16.33 -29.91
N ALA A 105 5.84 -15.49 -29.80
CA ALA A 105 5.92 -14.14 -30.39
C ALA A 105 7.06 -13.35 -29.71
N GLN A 106 7.60 -12.37 -30.42
CA GLN A 106 8.60 -11.46 -29.86
C GLN A 106 7.94 -10.52 -28.86
N SER A 107 8.60 -10.32 -27.72
CA SER A 107 8.27 -9.33 -26.68
C SER A 107 9.43 -8.33 -26.56
N TRP A 108 9.34 -7.37 -25.65
CA TRP A 108 10.39 -6.39 -25.41
C TRP A 108 10.46 -5.94 -23.95
N PHE A 109 11.58 -5.32 -23.59
CA PHE A 109 11.71 -4.52 -22.37
C PHE A 109 12.59 -3.30 -22.68
N GLU A 110 12.37 -2.20 -21.98
CA GLU A 110 13.09 -0.94 -22.22
C GLU A 110 13.62 -0.32 -20.94
N GLY A 111 14.90 0.06 -20.95
CA GLY A 111 15.54 0.73 -19.83
C GLY A 111 15.02 2.15 -19.62
N GLY A 112 14.90 2.57 -18.37
CA GLY A 112 14.62 3.96 -18.02
C GLY A 112 15.84 4.86 -18.16
N LEU A 113 15.95 5.82 -17.26
CA LEU A 113 17.15 6.60 -16.97
C LEU A 113 17.92 5.86 -15.87
N LEU A 114 19.04 5.24 -16.22
CA LEU A 114 19.80 4.31 -15.35
C LEU A 114 20.98 4.99 -14.62
N ALA A 115 21.25 6.26 -14.93
CA ALA A 115 22.31 7.05 -14.33
C ALA A 115 21.84 8.49 -14.07
N PRO A 116 22.30 9.15 -13.00
CA PRO A 116 21.93 10.53 -12.70
C PRO A 116 22.18 11.52 -13.85
N GLU A 117 23.24 11.32 -14.63
CA GLU A 117 23.61 12.12 -15.81
C GLU A 117 22.65 11.98 -17.00
N ASP A 118 21.81 10.94 -17.03
CA ASP A 118 20.75 10.80 -18.05
C ASP A 118 19.66 11.86 -17.86
N TRP A 119 19.58 12.47 -16.69
CA TRP A 119 18.71 13.62 -16.47
C TRP A 119 19.38 14.93 -16.89
N HIS A 120 18.78 15.59 -17.87
CA HIS A 120 19.23 16.89 -18.39
C HIS A 120 18.35 18.04 -17.90
N ALA A 121 17.15 17.73 -17.40
CA ALA A 121 16.17 18.73 -16.98
C ALA A 121 16.48 19.35 -15.61
N ASP A 122 16.11 20.63 -15.46
CA ASP A 122 16.14 21.34 -14.20
C ASP A 122 14.91 20.99 -13.36
N TRP A 123 15.05 21.05 -12.03
CA TRP A 123 13.88 21.13 -11.16
C TRP A 123 13.27 22.53 -11.26
N ILE A 124 11.95 22.62 -11.44
CA ILE A 124 11.22 23.89 -11.44
C ILE A 124 10.24 23.91 -10.26
N GLU A 125 10.14 25.05 -9.57
CA GLU A 125 9.22 25.20 -8.45
C GLU A 125 7.76 25.24 -8.94
N ALA A 126 6.88 24.51 -8.25
CA ALA A 126 5.45 24.48 -8.48
C ALA A 126 4.72 25.16 -7.31
N GLU A 127 4.96 26.46 -7.15
CA GLU A 127 4.46 27.27 -6.04
C GLU A 127 4.18 28.70 -6.54
N ASP A 128 3.06 29.29 -6.13
CA ASP A 128 2.74 30.68 -6.46
C ASP A 128 3.59 31.69 -5.65
N GLU A 129 3.46 32.98 -5.97
CA GLU A 129 4.21 34.04 -5.27
C GLU A 129 3.78 34.25 -3.80
N GLY A 130 2.51 34.01 -3.48
CA GLY A 130 1.99 34.16 -2.12
C GLY A 130 2.60 33.10 -1.20
N ALA A 131 2.51 31.84 -1.61
CA ALA A 131 3.10 30.70 -0.90
C ALA A 131 4.64 30.83 -0.82
N ALA A 132 5.30 31.22 -1.91
CA ALA A 132 6.76 31.43 -1.90
C ALA A 132 7.18 32.56 -0.96
N ALA A 133 6.40 33.65 -0.89
CA ALA A 133 6.65 34.73 0.05
C ALA A 133 6.36 34.31 1.52
N ASP A 134 5.38 33.45 1.77
CA ASP A 134 5.18 32.84 3.09
C ASP A 134 6.37 31.96 3.50
N ARG A 135 6.91 31.18 2.56
CA ARG A 135 8.12 30.37 2.78
C ARG A 135 9.32 31.24 3.10
N ALA A 136 9.53 32.30 2.32
CA ALA A 136 10.63 33.24 2.48
C ALA A 136 10.57 34.02 3.80
N ALA A 137 9.39 34.11 4.44
CA ALA A 137 9.25 34.72 5.76
C ALA A 137 9.95 33.93 6.87
N GLY A 138 10.30 32.66 6.64
CA GLY A 138 11.19 31.89 7.52
C GLY A 138 10.52 31.43 8.82
N LEU A 139 9.28 30.94 8.73
CA LEU A 139 8.54 30.41 9.87
C LEU A 139 9.30 29.28 10.58
N GLN A 140 9.28 29.31 11.92
CA GLN A 140 9.90 28.29 12.76
C GLN A 140 8.89 27.67 13.71
N TRP A 141 8.98 26.35 13.90
CA TRP A 141 8.43 25.69 15.09
C TRP A 141 9.17 26.19 16.32
N ILE A 142 8.45 26.75 17.28
CA ILE A 142 9.03 27.29 18.52
C ILE A 142 8.43 26.63 19.77
N TRP A 143 9.19 26.63 20.86
CA TRP A 143 8.75 26.20 22.18
C TRP A 143 9.53 26.93 23.29
N SER A 144 9.35 26.51 24.55
CA SER A 144 10.25 26.86 25.67
C SER A 144 11.57 26.08 25.61
N ALA A 145 12.51 26.47 26.47
CA ALA A 145 13.82 25.82 26.57
C ALA A 145 13.74 24.36 27.05
N ASP A 146 12.68 24.00 27.78
CA ASP A 146 12.40 22.64 28.22
C ASP A 146 11.25 22.05 27.38
N PRO A 147 11.57 21.26 26.33
CA PRO A 147 10.55 20.72 25.44
C PRO A 147 9.58 19.76 26.14
N LEU A 148 9.97 19.17 27.27
CA LEU A 148 9.19 18.17 28.02
C LEU A 148 8.55 18.73 29.29
N ASP A 149 8.48 20.06 29.45
CA ASP A 149 7.72 20.68 30.53
C ASP A 149 6.20 20.47 30.30
N PRO A 150 5.48 19.75 31.20
CA PRO A 150 4.05 19.45 31.01
C PRO A 150 3.14 20.64 31.31
N ARG A 151 3.66 21.73 31.89
CA ARG A 151 2.85 22.89 32.27
C ARG A 151 2.30 23.62 31.03
N PRO A 152 1.15 24.30 31.12
CA PRO A 152 0.69 25.19 30.06
C PRO A 152 1.70 26.29 29.75
N HIS A 153 2.07 26.41 28.48
CA HIS A 153 2.99 27.43 27.98
C HIS A 153 2.21 28.53 27.28
N GLY A 154 2.31 29.75 27.81
CA GLY A 154 1.81 30.96 27.14
C GLY A 154 2.86 31.47 26.16
N PHE A 155 2.48 31.62 24.90
CA PHE A 155 3.27 32.25 23.83
C PHE A 155 2.66 33.59 23.49
N ARG A 156 3.46 34.65 23.41
CA ARG A 156 3.00 36.01 23.11
C ARG A 156 3.87 36.70 22.06
N LEU A 157 3.21 37.30 21.08
CA LEU A 157 3.79 38.26 20.13
C LEU A 157 3.05 39.59 20.25
N ASP A 158 3.78 40.65 20.62
CA ASP A 158 3.31 42.03 20.48
C ASP A 158 3.84 42.61 19.16
N PHE A 159 2.98 43.22 18.36
CA PHE A 159 3.34 43.79 17.05
C PHE A 159 2.51 45.02 16.71
N ASP A 160 3.04 45.90 15.85
CA ASP A 160 2.33 47.06 15.34
C ASP A 160 1.83 46.78 13.92
N ALA A 161 0.51 46.86 13.70
CA ALA A 161 -0.06 46.75 12.36
C ALA A 161 -0.07 48.13 11.67
N PRO A 162 0.14 48.19 10.36
CA PRO A 162 0.30 49.45 9.64
C PRO A 162 -0.99 50.28 9.61
N ALA A 163 -0.84 51.61 9.48
CA ALA A 163 -1.98 52.54 9.44
C ALA A 163 -2.94 52.33 8.26
N ASP A 164 -2.45 51.71 7.19
CA ASP A 164 -3.18 51.40 5.96
C ASP A 164 -3.57 49.91 5.83
N LEU A 165 -3.60 49.17 6.95
CA LEU A 165 -4.14 47.81 7.03
C LEU A 165 -5.57 47.77 6.47
N VAL A 166 -5.83 46.80 5.60
CA VAL A 166 -7.17 46.50 5.06
C VAL A 166 -7.73 45.19 5.60
N ASP A 167 -6.87 44.20 5.82
CA ASP A 167 -7.26 42.88 6.32
C ASP A 167 -6.07 42.19 7.02
N ALA A 168 -6.35 41.21 7.87
CA ALA A 168 -5.33 40.39 8.50
C ALA A 168 -5.76 38.93 8.61
N GLU A 169 -4.90 38.03 8.14
CA GLU A 169 -5.05 36.60 8.33
C GLU A 169 -4.09 36.12 9.42
N ILE A 170 -4.60 35.32 10.35
CA ILE A 170 -3.80 34.73 11.42
C ILE A 170 -3.96 33.23 11.36
N LEU A 171 -2.84 32.54 11.26
CA LEU A 171 -2.75 31.10 11.09
C LEU A 171 -1.87 30.56 12.21
N VAL A 172 -2.33 29.53 12.91
CA VAL A 172 -1.66 28.99 14.10
C VAL A 172 -1.71 27.47 14.12
N ALA A 173 -0.72 26.86 14.78
CA ALA A 173 -0.70 25.45 15.11
C ALA A 173 0.08 25.22 16.41
N ALA A 174 -0.30 24.19 17.16
CA ALA A 174 0.49 23.69 18.29
C ALA A 174 0.45 22.17 18.35
N LYS A 175 1.63 21.55 18.49
CA LYS A 175 1.82 20.11 18.67
C LYS A 175 1.20 19.66 19.99
N ASP A 176 0.52 18.52 19.92
CA ASP A 176 -0.25 17.88 20.98
C ASP A 176 -1.54 18.66 21.34
N ASN A 177 -1.47 19.74 22.14
CA ASN A 177 -2.68 20.43 22.62
C ASN A 177 -2.60 21.98 22.50
N LEU A 178 -3.51 22.57 21.73
CA LEU A 178 -3.76 24.01 21.69
C LEU A 178 -4.97 24.35 22.59
N LEU A 179 -4.71 24.98 23.73
CA LEU A 179 -5.71 25.27 24.76
C LEU A 179 -6.46 26.58 24.52
N GLY A 180 -5.88 27.51 23.75
CA GLY A 180 -6.56 28.75 23.40
C GLY A 180 -5.69 29.72 22.62
N VAL A 181 -6.35 30.64 21.93
CA VAL A 181 -5.74 31.70 21.14
C VAL A 181 -6.48 33.00 21.44
N TRP A 182 -5.74 34.09 21.68
CA TRP A 182 -6.31 35.40 21.96
C TRP A 182 -5.67 36.46 21.09
N LEU A 183 -6.53 37.35 20.58
CA LEU A 183 -6.16 38.54 19.84
C LEU A 183 -6.58 39.75 20.65
N ASN A 184 -5.61 40.55 21.05
CA ASN A 184 -5.84 41.76 21.84
C ASN A 184 -6.62 41.50 23.15
N GLY A 185 -6.42 40.34 23.78
CA GLY A 185 -7.13 39.90 24.99
C GLY A 185 -8.45 39.18 24.72
N GLU A 186 -8.99 39.26 23.51
CA GLU A 186 -10.24 38.61 23.11
C GLU A 186 -9.97 37.20 22.56
N PRO A 187 -10.74 36.17 22.96
CA PRO A 187 -10.59 34.82 22.40
C PRO A 187 -10.82 34.80 20.89
N ALA A 188 -9.91 34.18 20.15
CA ALA A 188 -10.07 33.95 18.72
C ALA A 188 -10.94 32.71 18.47
N SER A 189 -11.72 32.74 17.40
CA SER A 189 -12.46 31.56 16.93
C SER A 189 -11.53 30.64 16.15
N LEU A 190 -11.53 29.36 16.50
CA LEU A 190 -10.76 28.29 15.84
C LEU A 190 -11.70 27.38 15.04
N PRO A 191 -11.19 26.62 14.05
CA PRO A 191 -11.95 25.58 13.39
C PRO A 191 -12.33 24.44 14.35
N ASP A 192 -13.37 23.70 14.01
CA ASP A 192 -13.86 22.58 14.83
C ASP A 192 -12.83 21.45 14.99
N LEU A 193 -12.06 21.19 13.93
CA LEU A 193 -10.94 20.24 13.95
C LEU A 193 -9.62 20.99 14.12
N ILE A 194 -8.96 20.77 15.25
CA ILE A 194 -7.63 21.31 15.55
C ILE A 194 -6.61 20.18 15.45
N TYR A 195 -5.59 20.40 14.64
CA TYR A 195 -4.42 19.53 14.52
C TYR A 195 -3.19 20.38 14.26
N TRP A 196 -2.03 19.80 14.51
CA TRP A 196 -0.81 20.59 14.60
C TRP A 196 -0.04 20.63 13.29
N GLY A 197 -0.03 19.56 12.49
CA GLY A 197 0.88 19.47 11.34
C GLY A 197 0.58 20.45 10.20
N SER A 198 -0.50 21.23 10.29
CA SER A 198 -0.82 22.36 9.39
C SER A 198 -1.31 23.57 10.20
N LEU A 199 -0.96 24.77 9.76
CA LEU A 199 -1.48 26.02 10.31
C LEU A 199 -2.96 26.19 9.95
N LEU A 200 -3.75 26.52 10.97
CA LEU A 200 -5.20 26.70 10.88
C LEU A 200 -5.59 28.16 11.18
N PRO A 201 -6.66 28.68 10.55
CA PRO A 201 -7.07 30.06 10.75
C PRO A 201 -7.62 30.31 12.16
N ALA A 202 -7.04 31.30 12.86
CA ALA A 202 -7.57 31.86 14.10
C ALA A 202 -8.24 33.21 13.81
N ARG A 203 -9.57 33.25 13.86
CA ARG A 203 -10.35 34.44 13.48
C ARG A 203 -10.46 35.41 14.64
N GLY A 204 -10.07 36.66 14.42
CA GLY A 204 -10.27 37.79 15.33
C GLY A 204 -9.85 39.11 14.68
N GLN A 205 -9.92 40.21 15.44
CA GLN A 205 -9.72 41.55 14.89
C GLN A 205 -8.29 42.07 15.15
N VAL A 206 -7.55 42.31 14.06
CA VAL A 206 -6.34 43.12 14.06
C VAL A 206 -6.71 44.57 13.71
N ARG A 207 -6.13 45.53 14.42
CA ARG A 207 -6.38 46.97 14.19
C ARG A 207 -5.07 47.70 13.90
N PRO A 208 -5.09 48.82 13.15
CA PRO A 208 -3.91 49.67 13.03
C PRO A 208 -3.30 50.05 14.39
N GLY A 209 -1.97 50.07 14.47
CA GLY A 209 -1.22 50.28 15.71
C GLY A 209 -0.98 48.99 16.49
N ARG A 210 -0.83 49.10 17.82
CA ARG A 210 -0.40 47.98 18.67
C ARG A 210 -1.44 46.87 18.79
N ASN A 211 -0.99 45.63 18.57
CA ASN A 211 -1.73 44.40 18.76
C ASN A 211 -0.93 43.37 19.57
N SER A 212 -1.63 42.38 20.12
CA SER A 212 -1.03 41.21 20.75
C SER A 212 -1.70 39.92 20.27
N LEU A 213 -0.92 38.94 19.85
CA LEU A 213 -1.35 37.56 19.59
C LEU A 213 -0.78 36.65 20.69
N CYS A 214 -1.67 35.89 21.34
CA CYS A 214 -1.35 35.03 22.46
C CYS A 214 -1.86 33.60 22.21
N LEU A 215 -1.04 32.58 22.43
CA LEU A 215 -1.41 31.16 22.32
C LEU A 215 -1.09 30.46 23.64
N LEU A 216 -1.97 29.56 24.09
CA LEU A 216 -1.72 28.69 25.24
C LEU A 216 -1.68 27.25 24.75
N ALA A 217 -0.59 26.52 25.01
CA ALA A 217 -0.43 25.14 24.56
C ALA A 217 0.22 24.26 25.63
N THR A 218 0.00 22.95 25.55
CA THR A 218 0.66 21.92 26.39
C THR A 218 1.22 20.81 25.51
N ALA A 219 2.37 20.28 25.91
CA ALA A 219 2.99 19.11 25.29
C ALA A 219 2.57 17.83 26.01
N ASP A 220 2.41 16.74 25.28
CA ASP A 220 2.25 15.42 25.90
C ASP A 220 3.62 14.94 26.40
N THR A 221 3.71 14.60 27.69
CA THR A 221 4.95 14.12 28.32
C THR A 221 4.94 12.62 28.61
N SER A 222 3.85 11.93 28.25
CA SER A 222 3.71 10.48 28.28
C SER A 222 2.75 10.05 27.18
N GLY A 223 2.89 8.82 26.70
CA GLY A 223 2.04 8.27 25.65
C GLY A 223 2.46 6.88 25.22
N PHE A 224 1.63 6.26 24.38
CA PHE A 224 1.91 4.95 23.78
C PHE A 224 3.17 4.97 22.91
N PHE A 225 3.31 5.99 22.07
CA PHE A 225 4.55 6.26 21.33
C PHE A 225 5.51 7.11 22.18
N PRO A 226 6.84 7.00 21.95
CA PRO A 226 7.81 7.88 22.59
C PRO A 226 7.48 9.36 22.34
N VAL A 227 7.41 10.16 23.40
CA VAL A 227 7.19 11.61 23.33
C VAL A 227 8.52 12.36 23.19
N ASP A 228 8.46 13.57 22.62
CA ASP A 228 9.61 14.39 22.23
C ASP A 228 9.41 15.89 22.49
N GLY A 229 8.33 16.26 23.17
CA GLY A 229 8.06 17.62 23.63
C GLY A 229 7.23 18.49 22.69
N GLY A 230 6.95 19.73 23.11
CA GLY A 230 5.99 20.62 22.44
C GLY A 230 6.56 21.41 21.28
N ALA A 231 5.66 21.92 20.44
CA ALA A 231 5.96 22.86 19.37
C ALA A 231 4.75 23.74 19.10
N MET A 232 4.96 24.98 18.67
CA MET A 232 3.91 25.81 18.08
C MET A 232 4.45 26.60 16.90
N ALA A 233 3.58 26.92 15.95
CA ALA A 233 3.89 27.78 14.81
C ALA A 233 2.78 28.82 14.60
N ALA A 234 3.15 29.99 14.07
CA ALA A 234 2.20 31.03 13.71
C ALA A 234 2.67 31.82 12.48
N LEU A 235 1.72 32.19 11.62
CA LEU A 235 1.90 33.09 10.48
C LEU A 235 0.78 34.15 10.52
N ILE A 236 1.16 35.41 10.49
CA ILE A 236 0.25 36.56 10.37
C ILE A 236 0.52 37.21 9.02
N ARG A 237 -0.52 37.36 8.19
CA ARG A 237 -0.48 38.14 6.95
C ARG A 237 -1.24 39.44 7.17
N LEU A 238 -0.57 40.57 7.04
CA LEU A 238 -1.16 41.90 7.16
C LEU A 238 -1.32 42.49 5.76
N HIS A 239 -2.54 42.51 5.26
CA HIS A 239 -2.87 43.01 3.92
C HIS A 239 -2.99 44.53 3.98
N ARG A 240 -2.27 45.22 3.11
CA ARG A 240 -2.23 46.69 3.05
C ARG A 240 -2.99 47.22 1.85
N ARG A 241 -3.45 48.46 1.94
CA ARG A 241 -4.23 49.10 0.87
C ARG A 241 -3.52 49.18 -0.48
N ASN A 242 -2.19 49.22 -0.48
CA ASN A 242 -1.37 49.23 -1.69
C ASN A 242 -1.19 47.85 -2.35
N GLY A 243 -1.71 46.78 -1.74
CA GLY A 243 -1.56 45.40 -2.20
C GLY A 243 -0.41 44.64 -1.56
N ASP A 244 0.44 45.29 -0.77
CA ASP A 244 1.52 44.61 -0.05
C ASP A 244 0.97 43.73 1.07
N ILE A 245 1.64 42.60 1.32
CA ILE A 245 1.34 41.70 2.43
C ILE A 245 2.57 41.60 3.32
N GLU A 246 2.51 42.22 4.50
CA GLU A 246 3.53 42.08 5.53
C GLU A 246 3.32 40.76 6.30
N ARG A 247 4.40 40.02 6.56
CA ARG A 247 4.36 38.69 7.17
C ARG A 247 5.09 38.69 8.50
N LEU A 248 4.41 38.25 9.55
CA LEU A 248 5.00 38.00 10.86
C LEU A 248 4.93 36.50 11.14
N VAL A 249 6.03 35.90 11.56
CA VAL A 249 6.10 34.45 11.78
C VAL A 249 6.59 34.13 13.19
N SER A 250 6.31 32.90 13.64
CA SER A 250 6.93 32.32 14.83
C SER A 250 8.45 32.22 14.69
N GLY A 251 9.15 32.65 15.73
CA GLY A 251 10.61 32.75 15.81
C GLY A 251 11.06 33.35 17.15
N ASN A 252 12.30 33.80 17.24
CA ASN A 252 12.91 34.31 18.49
C ASN A 252 12.34 35.65 19.02
N THR A 253 11.47 36.30 18.25
CA THR A 253 10.75 37.53 18.66
C THR A 253 9.58 37.24 19.59
N TRP A 254 9.11 35.99 19.62
CA TRP A 254 8.05 35.53 20.49
C TRP A 254 8.54 35.36 21.92
N ARG A 255 7.66 35.63 22.87
CA ARG A 255 7.89 35.42 24.30
C ARG A 255 7.16 34.18 24.78
N VAL A 256 7.79 33.43 25.68
CA VAL A 256 7.20 32.22 26.26
C VAL A 256 7.36 32.19 27.78
N GLN A 257 6.32 31.76 28.48
CA GLN A 257 6.35 31.48 29.91
C GLN A 257 5.44 30.30 30.24
N SER A 258 5.94 29.33 31.01
CA SER A 258 5.12 28.27 31.62
C SER A 258 4.28 28.84 32.77
N ASP A 259 3.03 28.42 32.89
CA ASP A 259 2.04 28.95 33.82
C ASP A 259 1.93 30.49 33.77
N PRO A 260 1.53 31.06 32.61
CA PRO A 260 1.49 32.51 32.45
C PRO A 260 0.51 33.14 33.44
N THR A 261 0.91 34.29 34.02
CA THR A 261 0.13 35.00 35.05
C THR A 261 -1.20 35.54 34.52
N GLU A 262 -2.17 35.79 35.39
CA GLU A 262 -3.45 36.40 35.00
C GLU A 262 -3.29 37.70 34.19
N GLY A 263 -4.13 37.90 33.18
CA GLY A 263 -4.09 39.09 32.31
C GLY A 263 -3.00 39.08 31.23
N TRP A 264 -2.20 38.00 31.12
CA TRP A 264 -1.12 37.86 30.13
C TRP A 264 -1.56 37.96 28.66
N THR A 265 -2.86 37.86 28.37
CA THR A 265 -3.41 37.99 27.01
C THR A 265 -3.76 39.42 26.63
N LEU A 266 -3.85 40.34 27.60
CA LEU A 266 -4.30 41.72 27.38
C LEU A 266 -3.28 42.54 26.56
N PRO A 267 -3.70 43.51 25.73
CA PRO A 267 -2.80 44.31 24.90
C PRO A 267 -1.75 45.11 25.69
N GLY A 268 -2.10 45.50 26.92
CA GLY A 268 -1.25 46.32 27.80
C GLY A 268 -0.27 45.53 28.67
N PHE A 269 -0.28 44.18 28.60
CA PHE A 269 0.61 43.34 29.41
C PHE A 269 2.08 43.52 28.99
N ASP A 270 2.99 43.45 29.95
CA ASP A 270 4.44 43.60 29.74
C ASP A 270 5.14 42.24 29.87
N ALA A 271 5.41 41.60 28.72
CA ALA A 271 6.09 40.31 28.66
C ALA A 271 7.62 40.43 28.47
N ARG A 272 8.23 41.58 28.75
CA ARG A 272 9.70 41.77 28.57
C ARG A 272 10.55 40.90 29.48
N ASN A 273 10.00 40.43 30.59
CA ASN A 273 10.65 39.51 31.53
C ASN A 273 10.42 38.03 31.21
N TRP A 274 9.62 37.71 30.18
CA TRP A 274 9.45 36.35 29.69
C TRP A 274 10.66 35.93 28.86
N ASP A 275 10.92 34.63 28.82
CA ASP A 275 11.98 34.10 27.98
C ASP A 275 11.65 34.29 26.50
N ALA A 276 12.69 34.40 25.66
CA ALA A 276 12.50 34.27 24.22
C ALA A 276 12.14 32.82 23.88
N ALA A 277 11.15 32.63 23.01
CA ALA A 277 10.88 31.31 22.46
C ALA A 277 12.08 30.83 21.64
N GLN A 278 12.33 29.52 21.67
CA GLN A 278 13.43 28.86 20.97
C GLN A 278 12.90 27.92 19.90
N PRO A 279 13.68 27.56 18.87
CA PRO A 279 13.31 26.47 17.98
C PRO A 279 12.91 25.21 18.78
N SER A 280 11.79 24.58 18.43
CA SER A 280 11.31 23.39 19.14
C SER A 280 12.34 22.26 19.08
N GLY A 281 12.55 21.57 20.20
CA GLY A 281 13.38 20.36 20.27
C GLY A 281 12.66 19.07 19.87
N SER A 282 11.38 19.14 19.49
CA SER A 282 10.57 17.99 19.10
C SER A 282 10.80 17.58 17.64
N ARG A 283 10.26 16.42 17.21
CA ARG A 283 10.19 15.99 15.80
C ARG A 283 9.11 16.76 15.02
N SER A 284 9.15 18.08 15.10
CA SER A 284 8.31 19.00 14.32
C SER A 284 9.19 19.65 13.25
N GLN A 285 9.40 18.93 12.15
CA GLN A 285 10.33 19.36 11.08
C GLN A 285 9.60 19.72 9.78
N GLY A 286 8.36 19.25 9.59
CA GLY A 286 7.53 19.63 8.46
C GLY A 286 7.27 21.14 8.39
N ASP A 287 6.93 21.60 7.19
CA ASP A 287 6.54 22.99 6.92
C ASP A 287 5.02 23.13 7.08
N PRO A 288 4.52 23.79 8.13
CA PRO A 288 3.10 23.76 8.46
C PRO A 288 2.27 24.75 7.66
N ARG A 289 2.78 25.41 6.61
CA ARG A 289 2.00 26.41 5.86
C ARG A 289 0.66 25.81 5.35
N PRO A 290 -0.41 26.62 5.20
CA PRO A 290 -1.72 26.12 4.78
C PRO A 290 -1.71 25.48 3.40
N LYS A 291 -2.68 24.58 3.14
CA LYS A 291 -2.85 23.87 1.86
C LYS A 291 -2.70 24.82 0.67
N GLU A 292 -1.95 24.37 -0.33
CA GLU A 292 -1.65 25.20 -1.51
C GLU A 292 -2.52 24.76 -2.70
N PRO A 293 -2.89 25.68 -3.61
CA PRO A 293 -3.59 25.31 -4.83
C PRO A 293 -2.72 24.43 -5.72
N GLY A 294 -3.37 23.67 -6.60
CA GLY A 294 -2.68 23.07 -7.74
C GLY A 294 -2.11 24.14 -8.66
N ILE A 295 -1.02 23.83 -9.35
CA ILE A 295 -0.31 24.77 -10.21
C ILE A 295 -0.19 24.19 -11.62
N CYS A 296 -0.56 24.97 -12.62
CA CYS A 296 -0.38 24.60 -14.02
C CYS A 296 0.98 25.09 -14.52
N LEU A 297 1.72 24.21 -15.18
CA LEU A 297 3.05 24.45 -15.76
C LEU A 297 3.00 24.06 -17.23
N ARG A 298 3.52 24.88 -18.14
CA ARG A 298 3.52 24.57 -19.58
C ARG A 298 4.75 25.07 -20.32
N THR A 299 5.07 24.41 -21.43
CA THR A 299 5.98 24.89 -22.47
C THR A 299 5.48 24.52 -23.87
N LEU A 300 5.97 25.22 -24.89
CA LEU A 300 5.72 24.93 -26.29
C LEU A 300 6.97 24.33 -26.94
N PHE A 301 6.76 23.44 -27.89
CA PHE A 301 7.84 22.89 -28.70
C PHE A 301 7.36 22.56 -30.12
N THR A 302 8.29 22.33 -31.03
CA THR A 302 8.00 21.91 -32.40
C THR A 302 8.97 20.79 -32.78
N PRO A 303 8.47 19.61 -33.18
CA PRO A 303 9.30 18.56 -33.75
C PRO A 303 10.01 19.04 -35.02
N ARG A 304 11.30 18.73 -35.16
CA ARG A 304 12.15 19.20 -36.27
C ARG A 304 11.99 18.38 -37.54
N SER A 305 11.62 17.12 -37.39
CA SER A 305 11.52 16.09 -38.43
C SER A 305 10.40 15.10 -38.06
N PRO A 306 10.01 14.17 -38.96
CA PRO A 306 9.05 13.12 -38.62
C PRO A 306 9.50 12.28 -37.41
N VAL A 307 8.64 12.21 -36.40
CA VAL A 307 8.86 11.49 -35.14
C VAL A 307 8.70 9.99 -35.36
N VAL A 308 9.64 9.19 -34.83
CA VAL A 308 9.54 7.71 -34.82
C VAL A 308 9.26 7.15 -33.43
N ALA A 309 9.73 7.82 -32.38
CA ALA A 309 9.43 7.50 -31.00
C ALA A 309 9.51 8.76 -30.13
N ALA A 310 8.69 8.82 -29.08
CA ALA A 310 8.81 9.84 -28.05
C ALA A 310 8.56 9.26 -26.66
N ARG A 311 9.38 9.67 -25.68
CA ARG A 311 9.32 9.21 -24.29
C ARG A 311 9.29 10.39 -23.34
N LEU A 312 8.32 10.43 -22.45
CA LEU A 312 8.28 11.39 -21.34
C LEU A 312 8.76 10.72 -20.06
N TYR A 313 9.81 11.26 -19.46
CA TYR A 313 10.27 10.93 -18.11
C TYR A 313 9.87 12.07 -17.18
N ALA A 314 9.10 11.78 -16.14
CA ALA A 314 8.59 12.82 -15.25
C ALA A 314 8.49 12.37 -13.79
N THR A 315 8.73 13.31 -12.87
CA THR A 315 8.58 13.14 -11.43
C THR A 315 8.25 14.48 -10.77
N ALA A 316 7.76 14.45 -9.53
CA ALA A 316 7.49 15.63 -8.73
C ALA A 316 7.85 15.40 -7.25
N LEU A 317 8.29 16.46 -6.58
CA LEU A 317 8.13 16.58 -5.13
C LEU A 317 6.72 17.14 -4.90
N GLY A 318 5.77 16.25 -4.70
CA GLY A 318 4.33 16.51 -4.76
C GLY A 318 3.65 15.40 -5.54
N THR A 319 2.66 15.75 -6.34
CA THR A 319 2.10 14.87 -7.38
C THR A 319 1.84 15.66 -8.66
N TYR A 320 1.75 14.99 -9.81
CA TYR A 320 1.47 15.62 -11.09
C TYR A 320 0.46 14.85 -11.96
N GLU A 321 -0.24 15.59 -12.82
CA GLU A 321 -0.90 15.09 -14.02
C GLU A 321 -0.23 15.72 -15.26
N ALA A 322 0.24 14.90 -16.20
CA ALA A 322 0.86 15.37 -17.44
C ALA A 322 -0.12 15.34 -18.62
N ARG A 323 -0.01 16.34 -19.51
CA ARG A 323 -0.84 16.49 -20.70
C ARG A 323 -0.01 16.92 -21.91
N ILE A 324 -0.35 16.42 -23.08
CA ILE A 324 0.23 16.83 -24.36
C ILE A 324 -0.90 17.10 -25.34
N ASN A 325 -0.93 18.31 -25.92
CA ASN A 325 -1.90 18.71 -26.94
C ASN A 325 -3.37 18.45 -26.55
N GLY A 326 -3.76 18.84 -25.34
CA GLY A 326 -5.13 18.63 -24.83
C GLY A 326 -5.41 17.24 -24.24
N GLN A 327 -4.51 16.27 -24.42
CA GLN A 327 -4.71 14.86 -24.02
C GLN A 327 -3.89 14.51 -22.77
N ARG A 328 -4.47 13.75 -21.83
CA ARG A 328 -3.71 13.19 -20.70
C ARG A 328 -2.65 12.23 -21.23
N VAL A 329 -1.44 12.30 -20.66
CA VAL A 329 -0.32 11.42 -21.03
C VAL A 329 -0.56 9.98 -20.61
N SER A 330 -1.14 9.78 -19.43
CA SER A 330 -1.49 8.45 -18.91
C SER A 330 -2.75 8.49 -18.05
N ASP A 331 -3.21 7.31 -17.68
CA ASP A 331 -4.26 7.09 -16.70
C ASP A 331 -3.72 6.87 -15.27
N HIS A 332 -2.42 7.04 -15.06
CA HIS A 332 -1.80 6.93 -13.74
C HIS A 332 -2.27 8.07 -12.84
N LEU A 333 -2.55 7.75 -11.58
CA LEU A 333 -3.07 8.67 -10.59
C LEU A 333 -2.03 8.88 -9.48
N LEU A 334 -2.03 10.07 -8.87
CA LEU A 334 -1.14 10.39 -7.74
C LEU A 334 0.35 10.08 -7.99
N ALA A 335 0.82 10.27 -9.22
CA ALA A 335 2.22 10.08 -9.58
C ALA A 335 3.07 11.29 -9.17
N PRO A 336 4.32 11.13 -8.68
CA PRO A 336 4.86 9.88 -8.17
C PRO A 336 4.23 9.49 -6.82
N GLU A 337 4.21 8.18 -6.56
CA GLU A 337 3.67 7.63 -5.32
C GLU A 337 4.58 7.94 -4.10
N ILE A 338 4.01 7.82 -2.89
CA ILE A 338 4.71 8.00 -1.61
C ILE A 338 5.99 7.16 -1.54
N SER A 339 7.13 7.73 -1.13
CA SER A 339 8.44 7.05 -1.01
C SER A 339 9.24 7.56 0.19
N VAL A 340 10.32 6.87 0.57
CA VAL A 340 11.33 7.37 1.51
C VAL A 340 12.16 8.46 0.80
N ALA A 341 11.58 9.66 0.71
CA ALA A 341 12.09 10.75 -0.12
C ALA A 341 13.50 11.25 0.22
N LYS A 342 13.99 10.99 1.44
CA LYS A 342 15.40 11.24 1.82
C LYS A 342 16.41 10.30 1.14
N SER A 343 15.94 9.18 0.59
CA SER A 343 16.74 8.18 -0.12
C SER A 343 16.54 8.32 -1.62
N HIS A 344 15.30 8.29 -2.08
CA HIS A 344 14.97 8.30 -3.50
C HIS A 344 13.57 8.89 -3.76
N ILE A 345 13.34 9.33 -4.99
CA ILE A 345 12.04 9.77 -5.52
C ILE A 345 11.74 8.95 -6.78
N LEU A 346 10.49 8.50 -6.90
CA LEU A 346 10.06 7.72 -8.05
C LEU A 346 9.83 8.61 -9.28
N TYR A 347 10.21 8.14 -10.48
CA TYR A 347 9.80 8.76 -11.75
C TYR A 347 9.06 7.75 -12.63
N GLN A 348 8.21 8.26 -13.53
CA GLN A 348 7.47 7.45 -14.49
C GLN A 348 8.02 7.66 -15.90
N THR A 349 7.93 6.60 -16.71
CA THR A 349 8.25 6.64 -18.14
C THR A 349 7.00 6.39 -18.95
N HIS A 350 6.67 7.30 -19.89
CA HIS A 350 5.48 7.20 -20.74
C HIS A 350 5.87 7.18 -22.22
N ASP A 351 5.27 6.28 -22.99
CA ASP A 351 5.30 6.36 -24.46
C ASP A 351 4.27 7.40 -24.91
N VAL A 352 4.76 8.52 -25.44
CA VAL A 352 3.92 9.64 -25.89
C VAL A 352 3.97 9.84 -27.39
N THR A 353 4.50 8.86 -28.13
CA THR A 353 4.73 8.95 -29.58
C THR A 353 3.46 9.37 -30.33
N ALA A 354 2.32 8.78 -29.96
CA ALA A 354 1.02 9.05 -30.61
C ALA A 354 0.37 10.38 -30.20
N LEU A 355 0.88 11.07 -29.18
CA LEU A 355 0.35 12.35 -28.70
C LEU A 355 0.98 13.56 -29.39
N LEU A 356 2.15 13.38 -30.01
CA LEU A 356 2.83 14.41 -30.76
C LEU A 356 2.19 14.60 -32.14
N ARG A 357 2.24 15.83 -32.63
CA ARG A 357 1.75 16.22 -33.97
C ARG A 357 2.79 17.05 -34.71
N ASP A 358 2.63 17.19 -36.01
CA ASP A 358 3.45 18.13 -36.79
C ASP A 358 3.19 19.57 -36.35
N GLY A 359 4.23 20.41 -36.39
CA GLY A 359 4.15 21.83 -36.00
C GLY A 359 4.15 22.04 -34.48
N ALA A 360 3.43 23.06 -34.02
CA ALA A 360 3.42 23.44 -32.61
C ALA A 360 2.72 22.39 -31.73
N ASN A 361 3.39 22.04 -30.64
CA ASN A 361 2.93 21.14 -29.59
C ASN A 361 3.02 21.85 -28.23
N ALA A 362 2.15 21.47 -27.30
CA ALA A 362 2.22 21.90 -25.91
C ALA A 362 2.48 20.68 -25.00
N LEU A 363 3.43 20.83 -24.08
CA LEU A 363 3.64 19.92 -22.96
C LEU A 363 3.25 20.65 -21.68
N ALA A 364 2.37 20.05 -20.89
CA ALA A 364 1.73 20.72 -19.77
C ALA A 364 1.60 19.78 -18.57
N PHE A 365 1.63 20.34 -17.36
CA PHE A 365 1.52 19.63 -16.10
C PHE A 365 0.64 20.39 -15.13
N THR A 366 -0.22 19.68 -14.40
CA THR A 366 -0.80 20.19 -13.15
C THR A 366 -0.04 19.53 -12.01
N VAL A 367 0.54 20.32 -11.10
CA VAL A 367 1.27 19.83 -9.92
C VAL A 367 0.52 20.22 -8.66
N ALA A 368 0.36 19.26 -7.74
CA ALA A 368 -0.39 19.43 -6.50
C ALA A 368 0.34 18.79 -5.30
N ASP A 369 -0.27 18.83 -4.12
CA ASP A 369 0.39 18.48 -2.85
C ASP A 369 0.79 17.01 -2.75
N GLY A 370 -0.11 16.10 -3.14
CA GLY A 370 0.11 14.65 -3.10
C GLY A 370 0.57 14.16 -1.72
N PHE A 371 1.31 13.06 -1.69
CA PHE A 371 1.86 12.53 -0.44
C PHE A 371 3.01 13.35 0.12
N TYR A 372 3.84 13.96 -0.75
CA TYR A 372 5.06 14.66 -0.33
C TYR A 372 4.76 15.93 0.47
N ALA A 373 3.84 16.78 -0.03
CA ALA A 373 3.55 18.10 0.53
C ALA A 373 2.21 18.19 1.27
N GLY A 374 1.30 17.23 1.05
CA GLY A 374 0.03 17.13 1.76
C GLY A 374 0.22 16.76 3.24
N ALA A 375 -0.85 16.89 4.02
CA ALA A 375 -0.85 16.41 5.40
C ALA A 375 -0.79 14.88 5.44
N PHE A 376 0.06 14.32 6.29
CA PHE A 376 0.25 12.87 6.40
C PHE A 376 0.35 12.38 7.85
N GLY A 377 -0.17 11.17 8.11
CA GLY A 377 -0.38 10.57 9.44
C GLY A 377 -1.36 11.31 10.35
N TRP A 378 -1.61 10.75 11.54
CA TRP A 378 -2.54 11.31 12.56
C TRP A 378 -2.06 12.64 13.15
N ARG A 379 -0.79 12.97 12.90
CA ARG A 379 -0.17 14.25 13.20
C ARG A 379 -0.52 15.34 12.16
N MET A 380 -1.10 14.95 11.03
CA MET A 380 -1.49 15.81 9.90
C MET A 380 -0.30 16.66 9.41
N GLU A 381 0.90 16.10 9.44
CA GLU A 381 2.16 16.79 9.14
C GLU A 381 2.27 17.10 7.65
N ARG A 382 2.38 18.38 7.32
CA ARG A 382 2.69 18.82 5.97
C ARG A 382 4.17 18.76 5.68
N TYR A 383 4.50 18.46 4.43
CA TYR A 383 5.89 18.26 4.01
C TYR A 383 6.59 17.21 4.89
N GLY A 384 5.84 16.18 5.30
CA GLY A 384 6.29 15.14 6.22
C GLY A 384 7.36 14.20 5.64
N PHE A 385 7.70 14.30 4.36
CA PHE A 385 8.74 13.47 3.73
C PHE A 385 9.97 14.23 3.27
N GLY A 386 9.94 15.57 3.31
CA GLY A 386 11.06 16.40 2.88
C GLY A 386 10.69 17.87 2.76
N PRO A 387 11.67 18.74 2.49
CA PRO A 387 11.48 20.18 2.55
C PRO A 387 10.64 20.74 1.39
N ALA A 388 9.81 21.73 1.70
CA ALA A 388 9.17 22.59 0.72
C ALA A 388 10.19 23.31 -0.21
N PRO A 389 9.78 23.79 -1.40
CA PRO A 389 8.44 23.73 -1.98
C PRO A 389 8.23 22.48 -2.84
N ARG A 390 7.00 22.34 -3.34
CA ARG A 390 6.67 21.44 -4.45
C ARG A 390 7.51 21.76 -5.69
N ARG A 391 7.95 20.73 -6.39
CA ARG A 391 8.85 20.85 -7.55
C ARG A 391 8.50 19.82 -8.62
N LEU A 392 8.69 20.17 -9.89
CA LEU A 392 8.56 19.28 -11.04
C LEU A 392 9.92 19.08 -11.71
N ARG A 393 10.18 17.86 -12.18
CA ARG A 393 11.27 17.57 -13.12
C ARG A 393 10.73 16.70 -14.24
N ALA A 394 10.86 17.15 -15.48
CA ALA A 394 10.42 16.37 -16.63
C ALA A 394 11.32 16.58 -17.85
N GLN A 395 11.50 15.51 -18.63
CA GLN A 395 12.17 15.56 -19.92
C GLN A 395 11.47 14.66 -20.95
N LEU A 396 11.19 15.22 -22.11
CA LEU A 396 10.64 14.54 -23.27
C LEU A 396 11.76 14.33 -24.28
N ARG A 397 12.06 13.06 -24.59
CA ARG A 397 12.92 12.66 -25.70
C ARG A 397 12.08 12.43 -26.94
N ILE A 398 12.52 12.96 -28.07
CA ILE A 398 11.93 12.76 -29.39
C ILE A 398 13.01 12.19 -30.30
N ASP A 399 12.81 10.96 -30.76
CA ASP A 399 13.67 10.30 -31.75
C ASP A 399 13.08 10.50 -33.15
N TYR A 400 13.93 10.89 -34.10
CA TYR A 400 13.55 11.16 -35.49
C TYR A 400 13.98 10.06 -36.45
N ALA A 401 13.30 9.99 -37.61
CA ALA A 401 13.60 9.02 -38.66
C ALA A 401 15.02 9.14 -39.25
N ASP A 402 15.67 10.31 -39.11
CA ASP A 402 17.05 10.55 -39.55
C ASP A 402 18.12 10.12 -38.53
N GLY A 403 17.69 9.55 -37.39
CA GLY A 403 18.55 9.10 -36.30
C GLY A 403 18.96 10.20 -35.31
N THR A 404 18.53 11.45 -35.53
CA THR A 404 18.77 12.55 -34.57
C THR A 404 17.73 12.56 -33.46
N GLN A 405 18.01 13.34 -32.40
CA GLN A 405 17.18 13.41 -31.20
C GLN A 405 16.94 14.87 -30.80
N GLN A 406 15.78 15.14 -30.21
CA GLN A 406 15.47 16.39 -29.54
C GLN A 406 15.00 16.14 -28.12
N TRP A 407 15.41 17.04 -27.23
CA TRP A 407 14.97 17.07 -25.84
C TRP A 407 14.11 18.32 -25.60
N VAL A 408 12.99 18.15 -24.91
CA VAL A 408 12.19 19.22 -24.30
C VAL A 408 12.23 18.99 -22.80
N ILE A 409 12.85 19.90 -22.06
CA ILE A 409 13.19 19.70 -20.65
C ILE A 409 12.55 20.80 -19.78
N THR A 410 12.23 20.49 -18.52
CA THR A 410 11.89 21.52 -17.53
C THR A 410 13.06 22.49 -17.36
N GLY A 411 12.77 23.79 -17.41
CA GLY A 411 13.76 24.86 -17.46
C GLY A 411 13.14 26.26 -17.46
N ARG A 412 13.96 27.30 -17.68
CA ARG A 412 13.57 28.72 -17.58
C ARG A 412 12.57 29.20 -18.64
N ASP A 413 12.34 28.43 -19.69
CA ASP A 413 11.40 28.72 -20.76
C ASP A 413 9.94 28.38 -20.39
N TRP A 414 9.74 27.65 -19.30
CA TRP A 414 8.42 27.24 -18.83
C TRP A 414 7.62 28.37 -18.18
N ARG A 415 6.30 28.24 -18.27
CA ARG A 415 5.32 29.17 -17.71
C ARG A 415 4.51 28.54 -16.59
N ILE A 416 4.15 29.35 -15.60
CA ILE A 416 3.39 28.97 -14.40
C ILE A 416 2.09 29.79 -14.28
N GLY A 417 0.98 29.09 -14.06
CA GLY A 417 -0.37 29.65 -13.94
C GLY A 417 -1.23 28.91 -12.91
N GLY A 418 -2.40 29.48 -12.59
CA GLY A 418 -3.34 28.90 -11.62
C GLY A 418 -4.09 27.68 -12.16
N SER A 419 -4.48 26.78 -11.25
CA SER A 419 -5.32 25.61 -11.53
C SER A 419 -6.76 25.85 -11.02
N PRO A 420 -7.77 25.14 -11.56
CA PRO A 420 -9.08 25.06 -10.90
C PRO A 420 -9.06 24.28 -9.57
N VAL A 421 -8.00 23.52 -9.28
CA VAL A 421 -7.79 22.88 -7.98
C VAL A 421 -7.32 23.92 -6.98
N VAL A 422 -8.22 24.37 -6.10
CA VAL A 422 -7.98 25.41 -5.08
C VAL A 422 -7.16 24.86 -3.91
N TYR A 423 -7.35 23.59 -3.59
CA TYR A 423 -6.45 22.80 -2.76
C TYR A 423 -6.71 21.31 -3.01
N SER A 424 -5.73 20.47 -2.66
CA SER A 424 -5.87 19.02 -2.62
C SER A 424 -5.10 18.46 -1.44
N ASP A 425 -5.66 17.47 -0.75
CA ASP A 425 -5.01 16.80 0.36
C ASP A 425 -5.48 15.35 0.47
N ILE A 426 -4.58 14.43 0.78
CA ILE A 426 -4.88 12.99 0.81
C ILE A 426 -6.00 12.68 1.83
N TYR A 427 -5.98 13.33 3.00
CA TYR A 427 -6.99 13.09 4.05
C TYR A 427 -8.13 14.10 4.04
N GLY A 428 -7.85 15.33 3.61
CA GLY A 428 -8.79 16.43 3.68
C GLY A 428 -9.67 16.61 2.45
N GLY A 429 -9.42 15.87 1.37
CA GLY A 429 -10.15 15.98 0.10
C GLY A 429 -9.65 17.08 -0.83
N GLU A 430 -10.41 17.32 -1.88
CA GLU A 430 -10.09 18.28 -2.95
C GLU A 430 -11.18 19.35 -3.09
N CYS A 431 -10.77 20.60 -3.31
CA CYS A 431 -11.68 21.68 -3.70
C CYS A 431 -11.38 22.10 -5.14
N HIS A 432 -12.37 22.00 -6.00
CA HIS A 432 -12.30 22.39 -7.41
C HIS A 432 -13.28 23.51 -7.71
N ASP A 433 -12.75 24.63 -8.23
CA ASP A 433 -13.54 25.76 -8.71
C ASP A 433 -13.52 25.81 -10.23
N ALA A 434 -14.60 25.33 -10.85
CA ALA A 434 -14.73 25.27 -12.30
C ALA A 434 -14.74 26.67 -12.95
N ARG A 435 -14.99 27.74 -12.18
CA ARG A 435 -14.90 29.14 -12.68
C ARG A 435 -13.47 29.55 -12.99
N LEU A 436 -12.48 28.84 -12.45
CA LEU A 436 -11.05 29.07 -12.65
C LEU A 436 -10.46 28.24 -13.80
N GLU A 437 -11.28 27.43 -14.49
CA GLU A 437 -10.82 26.62 -15.63
C GLU A 437 -10.32 27.50 -16.79
N GLN A 438 -9.07 27.27 -17.19
CA GLN A 438 -8.44 27.96 -18.31
C GLN A 438 -8.55 27.09 -19.57
N SER A 439 -9.60 27.28 -20.36
CA SER A 439 -9.86 26.45 -21.55
C SER A 439 -8.66 26.46 -22.51
N GLY A 440 -8.21 25.26 -22.91
CA GLY A 440 -7.11 25.08 -23.86
C GLY A 440 -5.70 25.34 -23.33
N TRP A 441 -5.50 25.57 -22.01
CA TRP A 441 -4.17 25.87 -21.43
C TRP A 441 -3.07 24.86 -21.79
N ASP A 442 -3.45 23.61 -22.02
CA ASP A 442 -2.61 22.47 -22.40
C ASP A 442 -2.54 22.23 -23.92
N SER A 443 -3.02 23.19 -24.70
CA SER A 443 -2.95 23.24 -26.17
C SER A 443 -1.99 24.33 -26.63
N PRO A 444 -1.38 24.21 -27.82
CA PRO A 444 -0.35 25.16 -28.26
C PRO A 444 -0.89 26.55 -28.62
N ASP A 445 -2.18 26.68 -28.90
CA ASP A 445 -2.81 27.95 -29.30
C ASP A 445 -3.22 28.85 -28.11
N PHE A 446 -2.94 28.41 -26.87
CA PHE A 446 -3.26 29.17 -25.67
C PHE A 446 -2.33 30.37 -25.46
N ASP A 447 -2.92 31.52 -25.13
CA ASP A 447 -2.21 32.74 -24.77
C ASP A 447 -1.81 32.71 -23.29
N ASP A 448 -0.54 32.37 -23.04
CA ASP A 448 0.08 32.35 -21.72
C ASP A 448 0.86 33.65 -21.40
N SER A 449 0.60 34.75 -22.11
CA SER A 449 1.30 36.03 -21.88
C SER A 449 1.08 36.60 -20.48
N ALA A 450 -0.04 36.28 -19.84
CA ALA A 450 -0.34 36.62 -18.45
C ALA A 450 0.30 35.65 -17.43
N TRP A 451 0.81 34.50 -17.88
CA TRP A 451 1.50 33.55 -17.02
C TRP A 451 2.95 33.99 -16.79
N ARG A 452 3.44 33.70 -15.60
CA ARG A 452 4.81 34.06 -15.22
C ARG A 452 5.79 33.00 -15.69
N THR A 453 7.06 33.35 -15.72
CA THR A 453 8.13 32.37 -15.86
C THR A 453 8.32 31.60 -14.56
N VAL A 454 8.62 30.30 -14.67
CA VAL A 454 8.92 29.45 -13.51
C VAL A 454 10.21 29.87 -12.79
N ARG A 455 10.33 29.51 -11.52
CA ARG A 455 11.61 29.56 -10.79
C ARG A 455 12.30 28.20 -10.88
N ILE A 456 13.61 28.21 -11.00
CA ILE A 456 14.43 26.99 -10.88
C ILE A 456 14.50 26.64 -9.40
N GLY A 457 14.12 25.40 -9.07
CA GLY A 457 14.19 24.85 -7.72
C GLY A 457 15.49 24.05 -7.52
N ASP A 458 15.90 23.93 -6.25
CA ASP A 458 17.04 23.09 -5.90
C ASP A 458 16.72 21.60 -6.11
N ALA A 459 17.72 20.84 -6.55
CA ALA A 459 17.61 19.39 -6.62
C ALA A 459 17.52 18.80 -5.19
N PRO A 460 16.61 17.85 -4.92
CA PRO A 460 16.60 17.14 -3.65
C PRO A 460 17.86 16.27 -3.55
N PRO A 461 18.40 16.04 -2.33
CA PRO A 461 19.53 15.15 -2.10
C PRO A 461 19.09 13.67 -2.13
N ALA A 462 18.37 13.27 -3.18
CA ALA A 462 17.75 11.97 -3.34
C ALA A 462 18.01 11.41 -4.74
N GLN A 463 18.09 10.09 -4.85
CA GLN A 463 18.19 9.43 -6.15
C GLN A 463 16.85 9.51 -6.89
N LEU A 464 16.87 9.54 -8.22
CA LEU A 464 15.64 9.38 -9.01
C LEU A 464 15.63 7.96 -9.56
N ILE A 465 14.64 7.18 -9.17
CA ILE A 465 14.51 5.79 -9.57
C ILE A 465 13.20 5.54 -10.30
N ALA A 466 13.19 4.60 -11.24
CA ALA A 466 11.99 4.30 -12.00
C ALA A 466 10.94 3.61 -11.14
N GLN A 467 9.67 4.01 -11.29
CA GLN A 467 8.56 3.28 -10.72
C GLN A 467 8.23 2.07 -11.59
N THR A 468 8.56 0.88 -11.10
CA THR A 468 8.25 -0.40 -11.76
C THR A 468 7.09 -1.15 -11.11
N SER A 469 6.49 -0.60 -10.05
CA SER A 469 5.27 -1.13 -9.43
C SER A 469 4.03 -0.86 -10.30
N PRO A 470 2.95 -1.64 -10.12
CA PRO A 470 1.68 -1.36 -10.79
C PRO A 470 1.17 0.02 -10.34
N PRO A 471 0.87 0.93 -11.29
CA PRO A 471 0.47 2.30 -10.94
C PRO A 471 -0.93 2.32 -10.31
N LEU A 472 -1.20 3.37 -9.54
CA LEU A 472 -2.57 3.70 -9.14
C LEU A 472 -3.44 4.02 -10.36
N ARG A 473 -4.59 3.33 -10.49
CA ARG A 473 -5.54 3.50 -11.60
C ARG A 473 -6.99 3.41 -11.13
N ALA A 474 -7.89 4.01 -11.91
CA ALA A 474 -9.32 3.78 -11.79
C ALA A 474 -9.66 2.38 -12.36
N THR A 475 -9.87 1.40 -11.48
CA THR A 475 -10.01 -0.01 -11.88
C THR A 475 -11.46 -0.43 -12.07
N ARG A 476 -12.41 0.27 -11.42
CA ARG A 476 -13.84 -0.03 -11.52
C ARG A 476 -14.68 1.22 -11.26
N ARG A 477 -15.90 1.21 -11.78
CA ARG A 477 -16.95 2.19 -11.47
C ARG A 477 -18.18 1.49 -10.90
N LEU A 478 -18.76 2.02 -9.83
CA LEU A 478 -19.92 1.47 -9.14
C LEU A 478 -21.02 2.51 -9.05
N ARG A 479 -22.24 2.13 -9.42
CA ARG A 479 -23.43 2.97 -9.23
C ARG A 479 -23.96 2.83 -7.80
N PRO A 480 -24.52 3.89 -7.21
CA PRO A 480 -25.18 3.78 -5.93
C PRO A 480 -26.40 2.85 -6.03
N LEU A 481 -26.62 2.03 -5.01
CA LEU A 481 -27.77 1.13 -4.91
C LEU A 481 -29.01 1.86 -4.39
N ALA A 482 -28.81 2.88 -3.56
CA ALA A 482 -29.90 3.65 -2.96
C ALA A 482 -29.50 5.11 -2.72
N MET A 483 -30.50 5.97 -2.63
CA MET A 483 -30.37 7.36 -2.19
C MET A 483 -31.48 7.70 -1.19
N THR A 484 -31.11 8.29 -0.06
CA THR A 484 -32.04 8.84 0.95
C THR A 484 -31.83 10.36 1.11
N GLU A 485 -32.75 11.03 1.81
CA GLU A 485 -32.64 12.44 2.16
C GLU A 485 -32.82 12.57 3.68
N PRO A 486 -31.78 12.26 4.50
CA PRO A 486 -31.89 12.26 5.96
C PRO A 486 -32.21 13.64 6.55
N ALA A 487 -31.87 14.73 5.84
CA ALA A 487 -32.27 16.09 6.18
C ALA A 487 -32.55 16.89 4.90
N PRO A 488 -33.39 17.95 4.94
CA PRO A 488 -33.71 18.73 3.75
C PRO A 488 -32.47 19.22 3.00
N GLY A 489 -32.30 18.80 1.74
CA GLY A 489 -31.17 19.19 0.89
C GLY A 489 -29.85 18.46 1.18
N ARG A 490 -29.84 17.45 2.07
CA ARG A 490 -28.72 16.54 2.33
C ARG A 490 -29.09 15.16 1.85
N PHE A 491 -28.43 14.68 0.80
CA PHE A 491 -28.73 13.40 0.14
C PHE A 491 -27.64 12.39 0.45
N LEU A 492 -28.01 11.20 0.91
CA LEU A 492 -27.05 10.14 1.21
C LEU A 492 -27.16 9.03 0.16
N PHE A 493 -26.04 8.69 -0.47
CA PHE A 493 -25.92 7.58 -1.42
C PHE A 493 -25.24 6.38 -0.74
N ASP A 494 -25.85 5.19 -0.86
CA ASP A 494 -25.26 3.92 -0.43
C ASP A 494 -24.81 3.13 -1.66
N PHE A 495 -23.52 2.84 -1.77
CA PHE A 495 -22.95 2.04 -2.85
C PHE A 495 -23.01 0.53 -2.58
N GLY A 496 -23.42 0.10 -1.39
CA GLY A 496 -23.50 -1.29 -0.99
C GLY A 496 -22.16 -1.99 -0.77
N GLN A 497 -21.04 -1.27 -0.93
CA GLN A 497 -19.69 -1.78 -0.81
C GLN A 497 -18.78 -0.69 -0.22
N ASN A 498 -17.96 -1.03 0.77
CA ASN A 498 -16.89 -0.17 1.24
C ASN A 498 -15.65 -0.30 0.33
N MET A 499 -15.11 0.81 -0.17
CA MET A 499 -14.12 0.83 -1.26
C MET A 499 -13.15 2.01 -1.17
N PRO A 500 -11.97 1.95 -1.84
CA PRO A 500 -11.08 3.10 -2.00
C PRO A 500 -11.46 3.94 -3.23
N GLY A 501 -11.27 5.25 -3.18
CA GLY A 501 -11.35 6.13 -4.34
C GLY A 501 -12.18 7.38 -4.07
N TRP A 502 -13.05 7.73 -5.00
CA TRP A 502 -13.88 8.94 -4.92
C TRP A 502 -15.19 8.77 -5.70
N VAL A 503 -15.94 9.84 -5.89
CA VAL A 503 -17.09 9.86 -6.80
C VAL A 503 -16.88 10.78 -8.00
N ALA A 504 -17.37 10.35 -9.15
CA ALA A 504 -17.65 11.19 -10.29
C ALA A 504 -19.02 11.84 -10.09
N LEU A 505 -19.09 13.17 -10.18
CA LEU A 505 -20.31 13.96 -10.00
C LEU A 505 -20.73 14.60 -11.32
N ARG A 506 -22.02 14.52 -11.63
CA ARG A 506 -22.69 15.33 -12.66
C ARG A 506 -23.61 16.31 -11.98
N ALA A 507 -23.54 17.58 -12.37
CA ALA A 507 -24.42 18.61 -11.81
C ALA A 507 -24.69 19.73 -12.82
N GLN A 508 -25.83 20.38 -12.69
CA GLN A 508 -26.20 21.56 -13.48
C GLN A 508 -26.81 22.60 -12.55
N GLY A 509 -26.19 23.77 -12.43
CA GLY A 509 -26.61 24.80 -11.50
C GLY A 509 -26.03 26.17 -11.84
N PRO A 510 -26.31 27.21 -11.04
CA PRO A 510 -25.75 28.54 -11.27
C PRO A 510 -24.25 28.59 -10.97
N ALA A 511 -23.54 29.50 -11.64
CA ALA A 511 -22.13 29.76 -11.36
C ALA A 511 -21.92 30.15 -9.89
N GLY A 512 -20.92 29.55 -9.24
CA GLY A 512 -20.62 29.76 -7.82
C GLY A 512 -21.42 28.89 -6.86
N GLN A 513 -22.35 28.05 -7.34
CA GLN A 513 -22.97 27.02 -6.51
C GLN A 513 -21.91 26.04 -6.04
N GLN A 514 -21.78 25.86 -4.73
CA GLN A 514 -20.89 24.88 -4.13
C GLN A 514 -21.66 23.60 -3.76
N ILE A 515 -21.11 22.46 -4.16
CA ILE A 515 -21.56 21.12 -3.79
C ILE A 515 -20.49 20.50 -2.89
N SER A 516 -20.88 19.95 -1.75
CA SER A 516 -20.00 19.25 -0.82
C SER A 516 -20.29 17.76 -0.84
N LEU A 517 -19.24 16.94 -0.85
CA LEU A 517 -19.28 15.48 -0.91
C LEU A 517 -18.52 14.92 0.30
N ARG A 518 -19.24 14.44 1.32
CA ARG A 518 -18.65 13.86 2.54
C ARG A 518 -18.66 12.34 2.46
N PHE A 519 -17.51 11.73 2.69
CA PHE A 519 -17.29 10.29 2.53
C PHE A 519 -17.27 9.60 3.90
N ALA A 520 -17.93 8.45 4.03
CA ALA A 520 -18.01 7.71 5.28
C ALA A 520 -18.10 6.18 5.07
N GLU A 521 -17.57 5.43 6.04
CA GLU A 521 -17.77 3.99 6.16
C GLU A 521 -19.08 3.65 6.89
N LEU A 522 -19.56 4.58 7.73
CA LEU A 522 -20.66 4.39 8.68
C LEU A 522 -21.77 5.43 8.50
N LEU A 523 -22.92 5.12 9.11
CA LEU A 523 -24.05 6.03 9.23
C LEU A 523 -24.37 6.27 10.70
N ASN A 524 -24.75 7.51 10.99
CA ASN A 524 -25.41 7.84 12.25
C ASN A 524 -26.79 7.18 12.33
N PRO A 525 -27.38 7.04 13.54
CA PRO A 525 -28.74 6.50 13.69
C PRO A 525 -29.83 7.26 12.92
N ASP A 526 -29.61 8.54 12.58
CA ASP A 526 -30.53 9.37 11.79
C ASP A 526 -30.36 9.20 10.27
N GLY A 527 -29.40 8.38 9.83
CA GLY A 527 -29.09 8.13 8.42
C GLY A 527 -28.14 9.14 7.76
N THR A 528 -27.57 10.08 8.51
CA THR A 528 -26.49 10.95 8.01
C THR A 528 -25.13 10.24 8.03
N ALA A 529 -24.15 10.74 7.29
CA ALA A 529 -22.80 10.17 7.26
C ALA A 529 -22.10 10.31 8.63
N ASP A 530 -21.54 9.21 9.14
CA ASP A 530 -20.72 9.19 10.36
C ASP A 530 -19.23 9.12 10.00
N GLN A 531 -18.50 10.18 10.34
CA GLN A 531 -17.07 10.33 10.09
C GLN A 531 -16.24 10.24 11.38
N SER A 532 -16.83 9.83 12.50
CA SER A 532 -16.17 9.79 13.81
C SER A 532 -14.94 8.88 13.84
N ASN A 533 -14.95 7.78 13.08
CA ASN A 533 -13.80 6.87 12.99
C ASN A 533 -12.69 7.35 12.03
N LEU A 534 -12.92 8.45 11.29
CA LEU A 534 -11.93 9.06 10.38
C LEU A 534 -10.92 9.96 11.13
N ARG A 535 -11.17 10.21 12.43
CA ARG A 535 -10.35 11.06 13.30
C ARG A 535 -10.20 12.48 12.74
N ARG A 536 -9.00 12.89 12.32
CA ARG A 536 -8.75 14.23 11.77
C ARG A 536 -8.84 14.30 10.25
N ALA A 537 -9.04 13.16 9.57
CA ALA A 537 -9.26 13.16 8.13
C ALA A 537 -10.66 13.67 7.80
N ALA A 538 -10.74 14.85 7.16
CA ALA A 538 -12.02 15.46 6.83
C ALA A 538 -12.79 14.68 5.75
N CYS A 539 -12.08 13.98 4.84
CA CYS A 539 -12.63 13.19 3.73
C CYS A 539 -13.83 13.86 3.08
N THR A 540 -13.62 15.09 2.59
CA THR A 540 -14.68 15.92 2.01
C THR A 540 -14.17 16.63 0.76
N ASP A 541 -14.87 16.44 -0.35
CA ASP A 541 -14.58 17.16 -1.59
C ASP A 541 -15.59 18.30 -1.79
N HIS A 542 -15.14 19.39 -2.42
CA HIS A 542 -15.98 20.54 -2.78
C HIS A 542 -15.87 20.86 -4.27
N VAL A 543 -17.02 21.09 -4.90
CA VAL A 543 -17.12 21.44 -6.31
C VAL A 543 -17.87 22.76 -6.43
N ILE A 544 -17.26 23.76 -7.07
CA ILE A 544 -17.89 25.06 -7.35
C ILE A 544 -18.17 25.14 -8.85
N LEU A 545 -19.45 25.22 -9.21
CA LEU A 545 -19.91 25.19 -10.60
C LEU A 545 -19.55 26.48 -11.35
N ARG A 546 -19.23 26.36 -12.64
CA ARG A 546 -19.05 27.51 -13.55
C ARG A 546 -20.36 28.00 -14.16
N GLY A 547 -21.44 27.24 -14.02
CA GLY A 547 -22.75 27.60 -14.53
C GLY A 547 -22.99 27.15 -15.97
N ASP A 548 -22.42 26.01 -16.38
CA ASP A 548 -22.56 25.50 -17.74
C ASP A 548 -24.00 25.00 -18.01
N PRO A 549 -24.73 25.58 -18.98
CA PRO A 549 -26.07 25.12 -19.31
C PRO A 549 -26.11 23.70 -19.90
N ALA A 550 -24.99 23.13 -20.33
CA ALA A 550 -24.90 21.71 -20.74
C ALA A 550 -24.69 20.74 -19.55
N GLY A 551 -24.49 21.27 -18.34
CA GLY A 551 -24.08 20.48 -17.17
C GLY A 551 -22.56 20.33 -17.06
N GLU A 552 -22.11 20.00 -15.86
CA GLU A 552 -20.70 19.90 -15.50
C GLU A 552 -20.40 18.50 -14.96
N HIS A 553 -19.16 18.06 -15.16
CA HIS A 553 -18.66 16.77 -14.68
C HIS A 553 -17.40 17.00 -13.85
N PHE A 554 -17.39 16.45 -12.65
CA PHE A 554 -16.28 16.55 -11.71
C PHE A 554 -15.80 15.17 -11.28
N GLU A 555 -14.48 15.00 -11.26
CA GLU A 555 -13.78 13.95 -10.55
C GLU A 555 -12.53 14.58 -9.92
N PRO A 556 -12.24 14.34 -8.63
CA PRO A 556 -11.01 14.82 -8.03
C PRO A 556 -9.78 14.17 -8.70
N ARG A 557 -8.62 14.82 -8.55
CA ARG A 557 -7.37 14.39 -9.21
C ARG A 557 -6.29 13.96 -8.22
N PHE A 558 -6.29 14.53 -7.02
CA PHE A 558 -5.15 14.51 -6.10
C PHE A 558 -5.54 14.14 -4.66
N THR A 559 -6.60 13.36 -4.49
CA THR A 559 -7.04 12.80 -3.20
C THR A 559 -7.67 11.41 -3.39
N TYR A 560 -7.97 10.71 -2.30
CA TYR A 560 -8.81 9.53 -2.28
C TYR A 560 -9.40 9.31 -0.88
N HIS A 561 -10.46 8.51 -0.79
CA HIS A 561 -11.21 8.21 0.42
C HIS A 561 -11.49 6.71 0.52
N GLY A 562 -11.66 6.21 1.75
CA GLY A 562 -12.25 4.89 2.00
C GLY A 562 -13.70 5.06 2.44
N PHE A 563 -14.66 4.53 1.68
CA PHE A 563 -16.08 4.81 1.93
C PHE A 563 -17.02 3.75 1.36
N ARG A 564 -18.21 3.67 1.97
CA ARG A 564 -19.40 3.04 1.39
C ARG A 564 -20.50 4.06 1.09
N TYR A 565 -20.54 5.13 1.89
CA TYR A 565 -21.58 6.14 1.83
C TYR A 565 -21.00 7.49 1.42
N VAL A 566 -21.77 8.23 0.62
CA VAL A 566 -21.45 9.62 0.27
C VAL A 566 -22.66 10.49 0.57
N GLU A 567 -22.46 11.48 1.43
CA GLU A 567 -23.43 12.52 1.70
C GLU A 567 -23.16 13.74 0.82
N VAL A 568 -24.17 14.17 0.07
CA VAL A 568 -24.13 15.27 -0.88
C VAL A 568 -24.99 16.42 -0.36
N GLU A 569 -24.37 17.58 -0.21
CA GLU A 569 -25.04 18.81 0.23
C GLU A 569 -24.77 19.95 -0.76
N GLY A 570 -25.73 20.87 -0.91
CA GLY A 570 -25.61 21.99 -1.85
C GLY A 570 -25.84 21.63 -3.31
N TYR A 571 -26.33 20.42 -3.61
CA TYR A 571 -26.71 20.04 -4.97
C TYR A 571 -27.85 20.92 -5.51
N PRO A 572 -27.80 21.40 -6.77
CA PRO A 572 -28.85 22.21 -7.36
C PRO A 572 -30.13 21.38 -7.62
N GLY A 573 -31.05 21.41 -6.64
CA GLY A 573 -32.29 20.63 -6.70
C GLY A 573 -32.11 19.27 -6.01
N ARG A 574 -32.73 18.23 -6.58
CA ARG A 574 -32.64 16.85 -6.06
C ARG A 574 -31.83 15.99 -7.03
N PRO A 575 -30.73 15.36 -6.60
CA PRO A 575 -29.96 14.48 -7.46
C PRO A 575 -30.69 13.15 -7.71
N THR A 576 -30.17 12.40 -8.67
CA THR A 576 -30.58 11.05 -9.05
C THR A 576 -29.41 10.08 -8.89
N LEU A 577 -29.69 8.77 -8.98
CA LEU A 577 -28.64 7.75 -8.93
C LEU A 577 -27.66 7.82 -10.11
N ASP A 578 -28.02 8.47 -11.22
CA ASP A 578 -27.14 8.64 -12.39
C ASP A 578 -26.24 9.89 -12.28
N ASP A 579 -26.48 10.76 -11.28
CA ASP A 579 -25.69 11.97 -11.07
C ASP A 579 -24.39 11.72 -10.32
N ILE A 580 -24.22 10.53 -9.74
CA ILE A 580 -23.06 10.15 -8.95
C ILE A 580 -22.63 8.70 -9.24
N GLU A 581 -21.33 8.48 -9.36
CA GLU A 581 -20.76 7.15 -9.57
C GLU A 581 -19.47 7.03 -8.77
N ALA A 582 -19.31 5.97 -7.98
CA ALA A 582 -18.05 5.73 -7.28
C ALA A 582 -16.99 5.22 -8.27
N VAL A 583 -15.81 5.82 -8.22
CA VAL A 583 -14.62 5.44 -8.99
C VAL A 583 -13.68 4.73 -8.02
N VAL A 584 -13.53 3.42 -8.20
CA VAL A 584 -12.65 2.58 -7.39
C VAL A 584 -11.22 2.75 -7.86
N VAL A 585 -10.32 3.09 -6.94
CA VAL A 585 -8.91 3.37 -7.25
C VAL A 585 -7.98 2.58 -6.35
N HIS A 586 -7.04 1.86 -6.94
CA HIS A 586 -5.95 1.17 -6.24
C HIS A 586 -4.79 0.89 -7.20
N SER A 587 -3.67 0.37 -6.69
CA SER A 587 -2.56 -0.10 -7.52
C SER A 587 -3.06 -1.24 -8.41
N ASP A 588 -2.77 -1.17 -9.70
CA ASP A 588 -3.28 -2.08 -10.76
C ASP A 588 -2.64 -3.48 -10.71
N CYS A 589 -2.63 -4.10 -9.52
CA CYS A 589 -2.21 -5.47 -9.32
C CYS A 589 -3.22 -6.39 -10.01
N ARG A 590 -2.74 -7.19 -10.97
CA ARG A 590 -3.59 -8.11 -11.74
C ARG A 590 -4.22 -9.13 -10.81
N GLU A 591 -5.55 -9.28 -10.85
CA GLU A 591 -6.23 -10.36 -10.13
C GLU A 591 -5.82 -11.72 -10.71
N THR A 592 -5.37 -12.62 -9.83
CA THR A 592 -4.86 -13.95 -10.18
C THR A 592 -5.65 -15.08 -9.54
N GLY A 593 -6.52 -14.77 -8.57
CA GLY A 593 -7.32 -15.75 -7.85
C GLY A 593 -8.82 -15.54 -8.06
N GLU A 594 -9.53 -16.61 -8.38
CA GLU A 594 -10.98 -16.66 -8.36
C GLU A 594 -11.44 -17.84 -7.51
N MET A 595 -12.46 -17.65 -6.67
CA MET A 595 -13.04 -18.71 -5.87
C MET A 595 -14.57 -18.62 -5.87
N GLN A 596 -15.22 -19.78 -6.00
CA GLN A 596 -16.66 -19.95 -5.82
C GLN A 596 -16.88 -20.97 -4.70
N LEU A 597 -17.50 -20.52 -3.61
CA LEU A 597 -17.81 -21.37 -2.46
C LEU A 597 -19.32 -21.61 -2.38
N ALA A 598 -19.72 -22.85 -2.10
CA ALA A 598 -21.12 -23.19 -1.91
C ALA A 598 -21.72 -22.54 -0.65
N SER A 599 -20.91 -22.32 0.39
CA SER A 599 -21.32 -21.57 1.59
C SER A 599 -21.33 -20.07 1.33
N PRO A 600 -22.50 -19.39 1.40
CA PRO A 600 -22.59 -17.94 1.20
C PRO A 600 -21.77 -17.16 2.24
N LEU A 601 -21.65 -17.68 3.47
CA LEU A 601 -20.86 -17.05 4.52
C LEU A 601 -19.37 -17.04 4.16
N LEU A 602 -18.83 -18.19 3.73
CA LEU A 602 -17.43 -18.27 3.34
C LEU A 602 -17.16 -17.46 2.06
N GLN A 603 -18.11 -17.44 1.12
CA GLN A 603 -18.05 -16.55 -0.05
C GLN A 603 -17.92 -15.09 0.37
N GLN A 604 -18.76 -14.62 1.29
CA GLN A 604 -18.71 -13.23 1.77
C GLN A 604 -17.41 -12.91 2.51
N ILE A 605 -16.86 -13.85 3.30
CA ILE A 605 -15.56 -13.68 3.97
C ILE A 605 -14.44 -13.50 2.92
N TRP A 606 -14.45 -14.31 1.86
CA TRP A 606 -13.48 -14.18 0.76
C TRP A 606 -13.66 -12.84 0.01
N ASP A 607 -14.90 -12.48 -0.33
CA ASP A 607 -15.22 -11.22 -1.01
C ASP A 607 -14.76 -10.01 -0.18
N ASN A 608 -15.02 -10.01 1.13
CA ASN A 608 -14.61 -8.96 2.05
C ASN A 608 -13.08 -8.80 2.09
N ALA A 609 -12.34 -9.92 2.16
CA ALA A 609 -10.88 -9.88 2.17
C ALA A 609 -10.30 -9.35 0.85
N LEU A 610 -10.89 -9.72 -0.29
CA LEU A 610 -10.49 -9.21 -1.60
C LEU A 610 -10.76 -7.70 -1.72
N TRP A 611 -11.91 -7.22 -1.23
CA TRP A 611 -12.20 -5.79 -1.20
C TRP A 611 -11.29 -5.02 -0.24
N SER A 612 -10.94 -5.58 0.92
CA SER A 612 -9.97 -4.97 1.82
C SER A 612 -8.55 -4.93 1.24
N GLN A 613 -8.17 -5.93 0.45
CA GLN A 613 -6.92 -5.89 -0.32
C GLN A 613 -6.95 -4.79 -1.38
N ARG A 614 -7.99 -4.73 -2.22
CA ARG A 614 -8.17 -3.64 -3.20
C ARG A 614 -8.06 -2.28 -2.52
N SER A 615 -8.72 -2.14 -1.37
CA SER A 615 -8.77 -0.89 -0.62
C SER A 615 -7.41 -0.38 -0.16
N ASN A 616 -6.52 -1.30 0.22
CA ASN A 616 -5.29 -0.96 0.90
C ASN A 616 -4.03 -1.22 0.08
N PHE A 617 -4.16 -1.69 -1.16
CA PHE A 617 -3.03 -1.76 -2.08
C PHE A 617 -2.97 -0.45 -2.85
N PHE A 618 -2.53 0.61 -2.17
CA PHE A 618 -2.60 1.99 -2.68
C PHE A 618 -1.20 2.63 -2.63
N GLY A 619 -0.36 2.29 -3.62
CA GLY A 619 1.05 2.66 -3.72
C GLY A 619 1.99 2.00 -2.68
N VAL A 620 1.47 1.77 -1.48
CA VAL A 620 2.02 0.90 -0.42
C VAL A 620 0.88 0.06 0.16
N PRO A 621 1.17 -1.11 0.79
CA PRO A 621 0.15 -1.89 1.49
C PRO A 621 -0.26 -1.17 2.78
N THR A 622 -1.26 -0.29 2.70
CA THR A 622 -1.73 0.51 3.84
C THR A 622 -2.43 -0.36 4.89
N ASP A 623 -2.51 0.10 6.13
CA ASP A 623 -3.34 -0.50 7.16
C ASP A 623 -4.83 -0.33 6.85
N CYS A 624 -5.22 0.91 6.57
CA CYS A 624 -6.59 1.31 6.27
C CYS A 624 -6.62 2.44 5.21
N PRO A 625 -7.73 2.64 4.46
CA PRO A 625 -7.78 3.61 3.35
C PRO A 625 -8.47 4.95 3.68
N GLN A 626 -9.04 5.13 4.86
CA GLN A 626 -10.03 6.18 5.17
C GLN A 626 -9.54 7.24 6.16
N ARG A 627 -8.99 6.84 7.32
CA ARG A 627 -8.61 7.80 8.38
C ARG A 627 -7.25 8.46 8.09
N ASP A 628 -6.84 9.34 8.99
CA ASP A 628 -5.52 10.00 9.02
C ASP A 628 -4.38 9.03 9.40
N GLU A 629 -4.23 7.95 8.63
CA GLU A 629 -3.19 6.94 8.81
C GLU A 629 -2.67 6.47 7.46
N ARG A 630 -3.29 5.45 6.84
CA ARG A 630 -2.98 5.00 5.47
C ARG A 630 -1.48 4.76 5.27
N MET A 631 -0.88 4.10 6.25
CA MET A 631 0.56 3.90 6.33
C MET A 631 0.92 2.46 6.00
N GLY A 632 2.10 2.26 5.41
CA GLY A 632 2.61 0.93 5.10
C GLY A 632 3.09 0.20 6.37
N TRP A 633 2.15 -0.25 7.18
CA TRP A 633 2.42 -1.00 8.40
C TRP A 633 2.96 -2.39 8.06
N MET A 634 4.15 -2.69 8.56
CA MET A 634 4.91 -3.87 8.16
C MET A 634 4.29 -5.18 8.68
N GLY A 635 3.74 -5.17 9.90
CA GLY A 635 3.06 -6.31 10.53
C GLY A 635 1.84 -6.77 9.76
N ASP A 636 1.03 -5.81 9.32
CA ASP A 636 -0.22 -6.03 8.62
C ASP A 636 0.03 -6.78 7.31
N ILE A 637 0.94 -6.28 6.46
CA ILE A 637 1.18 -6.92 5.18
C ILE A 637 1.87 -8.27 5.33
N GLN A 638 2.74 -8.49 6.34
CA GLN A 638 3.36 -9.81 6.50
C GLN A 638 2.33 -10.89 6.86
N VAL A 639 1.31 -10.57 7.67
CA VAL A 639 0.29 -11.54 8.05
C VAL A 639 -0.65 -11.84 6.90
N PHE A 640 -0.86 -10.87 6.01
CA PHE A 640 -1.79 -10.97 4.88
C PHE A 640 -1.15 -11.41 3.55
N LEU A 641 0.18 -11.35 3.40
CA LEU A 641 0.88 -11.60 2.13
C LEU A 641 0.44 -12.89 1.43
N ASP A 642 0.25 -13.96 2.21
CA ASP A 642 -0.13 -15.25 1.67
C ASP A 642 -1.49 -15.22 0.95
N ALA A 643 -2.51 -14.63 1.57
CA ALA A 643 -3.82 -14.41 0.96
C ALA A 643 -3.71 -13.42 -0.21
N ALA A 644 -2.94 -12.35 -0.03
CA ALA A 644 -2.75 -11.31 -1.03
C ALA A 644 -2.20 -11.87 -2.35
N ALA A 645 -1.20 -12.76 -2.26
CA ALA A 645 -0.52 -13.37 -3.41
C ALA A 645 -1.36 -14.46 -4.11
N PHE A 646 -2.43 -14.95 -3.49
CA PHE A 646 -3.42 -15.78 -4.18
C PHE A 646 -4.43 -14.93 -4.95
N ASN A 647 -4.93 -13.87 -4.32
CA ASN A 647 -5.94 -13.00 -4.89
C ASN A 647 -5.41 -12.18 -6.07
N MET A 648 -4.19 -11.64 -5.94
CA MET A 648 -3.58 -10.76 -6.93
C MET A 648 -2.10 -11.09 -7.15
N GLU A 649 -1.57 -10.61 -8.27
CA GLU A 649 -0.14 -10.58 -8.55
C GLU A 649 0.50 -9.42 -7.79
N VAL A 650 1.20 -9.74 -6.71
CA VAL A 650 1.73 -8.74 -5.77
C VAL A 650 3.25 -8.59 -5.83
N ASP A 651 3.97 -9.36 -6.65
CA ASP A 651 5.45 -9.31 -6.70
C ASP A 651 6.01 -7.90 -6.98
N PRO A 652 5.61 -7.21 -8.06
CA PRO A 652 6.18 -5.89 -8.35
C PRO A 652 5.76 -4.84 -7.33
N PHE A 653 4.56 -4.98 -6.74
CA PHE A 653 4.04 -4.09 -5.68
C PHE A 653 4.82 -4.25 -4.37
N ILE A 654 5.01 -5.49 -3.90
CA ILE A 654 5.70 -5.77 -2.63
C ILE A 654 7.22 -5.60 -2.77
N ARG A 655 7.83 -5.86 -3.94
CA ARG A 655 9.25 -5.54 -4.16
C ARG A 655 9.53 -4.05 -4.08
N ARG A 656 8.62 -3.22 -4.60
CA ARG A 656 8.67 -1.77 -4.43
C ARG A 656 8.54 -1.39 -2.95
N PHE A 657 7.63 -2.01 -2.21
CA PHE A 657 7.52 -1.78 -0.76
C PHE A 657 8.78 -2.20 0.02
N LEU A 658 9.42 -3.31 -0.38
CA LEU A 658 10.69 -3.75 0.21
C LEU A 658 11.84 -2.78 -0.07
N LEU A 659 11.81 -2.07 -1.21
CA LEU A 659 12.74 -0.97 -1.48
C LEU A 659 12.59 0.16 -0.46
N GLU A 660 11.35 0.50 -0.07
CA GLU A 660 11.10 1.45 1.03
C GLU A 660 11.58 0.91 2.37
N ALA A 661 11.35 -0.37 2.66
CA ALA A 661 11.79 -1.03 3.89
C ALA A 661 13.31 -0.96 4.05
N ARG A 662 14.07 -1.20 2.98
CA ARG A 662 15.54 -1.07 2.97
C ARG A 662 15.97 0.39 3.11
N ALA A 663 15.30 1.32 2.42
CA ALA A 663 15.61 2.74 2.50
C ALA A 663 15.34 3.35 3.89
N ALA A 664 14.38 2.81 4.63
CA ALA A 664 14.04 3.23 5.99
C ALA A 664 14.78 2.43 7.09
N GLN A 665 15.52 1.37 6.74
CA GLN A 665 16.28 0.58 7.72
C GLN A 665 17.31 1.46 8.43
N ARG A 666 17.33 1.37 9.76
CA ARG A 666 18.26 2.16 10.58
C ARG A 666 19.70 1.66 10.42
N PRO A 667 20.72 2.52 10.62
CA PRO A 667 22.12 2.13 10.55
C PRO A 667 22.54 1.00 11.52
N ASP A 668 21.78 0.74 12.57
CA ASP A 668 22.03 -0.36 13.52
C ASP A 668 21.45 -1.71 13.08
N GLY A 669 20.74 -1.73 11.95
CA GLY A 669 20.12 -2.90 11.31
C GLY A 669 18.64 -3.09 11.60
N ALA A 670 18.03 -2.26 12.46
CA ALA A 670 16.61 -2.42 12.77
C ALA A 670 15.73 -1.96 11.60
N TYR A 671 14.79 -2.81 11.21
CA TYR A 671 13.67 -2.36 10.38
C TYR A 671 12.68 -1.58 11.25
N PRO A 672 12.05 -0.54 10.69
CA PRO A 672 10.96 0.14 11.37
C PRO A 672 9.68 -0.71 11.40
N ILE A 673 8.57 -0.12 11.87
CA ILE A 673 7.25 -0.77 11.91
C ILE A 673 6.28 -0.25 10.83
N VAL A 674 6.58 0.91 10.27
CA VAL A 674 5.87 1.57 9.17
C VAL A 674 6.90 2.03 8.13
N VAL A 675 6.59 1.90 6.84
CA VAL A 675 7.37 2.53 5.76
C VAL A 675 6.48 3.01 4.61
N PRO A 676 6.76 4.16 4.00
CA PRO A 676 7.61 5.27 4.48
C PRO A 676 7.07 5.91 5.76
N GLN A 677 7.94 6.38 6.64
CA GLN A 677 7.57 7.14 7.85
C GLN A 677 7.63 8.65 7.58
N PRO A 678 6.63 9.44 8.01
CA PRO A 678 6.77 10.89 8.04
C PRO A 678 7.79 11.32 9.11
N LEU A 679 8.39 12.50 8.96
CA LEU A 679 9.45 13.03 9.84
C LEU A 679 9.02 13.12 11.30
N SER A 680 7.74 13.31 11.57
CA SER A 680 7.17 13.35 12.91
C SER A 680 6.89 11.98 13.52
N PHE A 681 7.01 10.89 12.77
CA PHE A 681 6.84 9.53 13.30
C PHE A 681 8.11 9.08 14.03
N PRO A 682 8.00 8.46 15.21
CA PRO A 682 9.17 8.00 15.96
C PRO A 682 9.84 6.78 15.30
N ASP A 683 11.17 6.74 15.24
CA ASP A 683 11.92 5.56 14.80
C ASP A 683 11.79 4.41 15.81
N VAL A 684 10.78 3.55 15.64
CA VAL A 684 10.47 2.43 16.52
C VAL A 684 10.60 1.08 15.81
N VAL A 685 10.82 0.03 16.60
CA VAL A 685 10.91 -1.38 16.19
C VAL A 685 9.90 -2.19 17.00
N THR A 686 9.39 -3.30 16.46
CA THR A 686 8.63 -4.27 17.25
C THR A 686 8.67 -5.65 16.61
N ALA A 687 8.72 -6.68 17.43
CA ALA A 687 8.62 -8.06 16.97
C ALA A 687 7.21 -8.35 16.46
N GLY A 688 7.12 -9.13 15.39
CA GLY A 688 5.87 -9.40 14.65
C GLY A 688 5.49 -8.31 13.62
N TRP A 689 6.33 -7.28 13.43
CA TRP A 689 6.15 -6.26 12.39
C TRP A 689 7.42 -6.07 11.59
N SER A 690 8.53 -5.79 12.26
CA SER A 690 9.81 -5.46 11.62
C SER A 690 10.40 -6.65 10.83
N GLU A 691 10.03 -7.88 11.18
CA GLU A 691 10.39 -9.12 10.49
C GLU A 691 9.76 -9.24 9.09
N ALA A 692 8.82 -8.36 8.71
CA ALA A 692 8.32 -8.30 7.34
C ALA A 692 9.46 -8.07 6.34
N GLY A 693 10.56 -7.42 6.75
CA GLY A 693 11.78 -7.31 5.94
C GLY A 693 12.46 -8.64 5.59
N ILE A 694 12.10 -9.75 6.25
CA ILE A 694 12.53 -11.13 5.95
C ILE A 694 11.38 -11.99 5.42
N ILE A 695 10.19 -11.87 6.03
CA ILE A 695 9.03 -12.70 5.69
C ILE A 695 8.51 -12.37 4.30
N LEU A 696 8.49 -11.09 3.89
CA LEU A 696 8.00 -10.72 2.56
C LEU A 696 8.93 -11.23 1.43
N PRO A 697 10.28 -11.06 1.47
CA PRO A 697 11.15 -11.64 0.46
C PRO A 697 11.01 -13.16 0.32
N HIS A 698 10.92 -13.90 1.44
CA HIS A 698 10.72 -15.34 1.40
C HIS A 698 9.37 -15.71 0.79
N GLY A 699 8.30 -15.04 1.21
CA GLY A 699 6.95 -15.26 0.71
C GLY A 699 6.84 -15.02 -0.79
N LEU A 700 7.43 -13.92 -1.29
CA LEU A 700 7.51 -13.63 -2.73
C LEU A 700 8.28 -14.71 -3.49
N TRP A 701 9.47 -15.09 -3.02
CA TRP A 701 10.23 -16.18 -3.64
C TRP A 701 9.42 -17.49 -3.70
N ARG A 702 8.76 -17.87 -2.60
CA ARG A 702 7.91 -19.08 -2.58
C ARG A 702 6.76 -19.00 -3.58
N ARG A 703 6.16 -17.82 -3.78
CA ARG A 703 5.00 -17.63 -4.65
C ARG A 703 5.37 -17.49 -6.14
N TYR A 704 6.44 -16.76 -6.44
CA TYR A 704 6.80 -16.35 -7.80
C TYR A 704 8.08 -17.01 -8.32
N GLY A 705 8.87 -17.64 -7.45
CA GLY A 705 10.04 -18.41 -7.83
C GLY A 705 11.31 -17.60 -8.11
N ASP A 706 11.27 -16.27 -8.09
CA ASP A 706 12.42 -15.41 -8.33
C ASP A 706 13.40 -15.42 -7.16
N THR A 707 14.67 -15.70 -7.41
CA THR A 707 15.70 -15.55 -6.39
C THR A 707 16.27 -14.13 -6.31
N ALA A 708 16.02 -13.26 -7.28
CA ALA A 708 16.49 -11.87 -7.25
C ALA A 708 15.93 -11.08 -6.07
N VAL A 709 14.68 -11.35 -5.63
CA VAL A 709 14.12 -10.72 -4.42
C VAL A 709 14.92 -11.06 -3.16
N ILE A 710 15.55 -12.24 -3.11
CA ILE A 710 16.44 -12.62 -2.01
C ILE A 710 17.72 -11.78 -2.08
N ASP A 711 18.33 -11.71 -3.27
CA ASP A 711 19.59 -11.00 -3.48
C ASP A 711 19.46 -9.50 -3.21
N GLU A 712 18.36 -8.87 -3.64
CA GLU A 712 18.03 -7.46 -3.40
C GLU A 712 17.92 -7.10 -1.91
N ASN A 713 17.52 -8.07 -1.07
CA ASN A 713 17.23 -7.85 0.35
C ASN A 713 18.28 -8.45 1.29
N TRP A 714 19.19 -9.30 0.80
CA TRP A 714 20.06 -10.13 1.64
C TRP A 714 20.84 -9.33 2.68
N ALA A 715 21.51 -8.25 2.26
CA ALA A 715 22.32 -7.42 3.15
C ALA A 715 21.50 -6.75 4.26
N ALA A 716 20.28 -6.32 3.97
CA ALA A 716 19.38 -5.70 4.94
C ALA A 716 18.82 -6.74 5.92
N MET A 717 18.47 -7.94 5.42
CA MET A 717 18.05 -9.07 6.26
C MET A 717 19.15 -9.54 7.21
N GLU A 718 20.41 -9.60 6.77
CA GLU A 718 21.55 -9.95 7.64
C GLU A 718 21.74 -8.93 8.76
N GLN A 719 21.61 -7.63 8.46
CA GLN A 719 21.72 -6.55 9.44
C GLN A 719 20.61 -6.64 10.50
N TRP A 720 19.38 -6.98 10.10
CA TRP A 720 18.29 -7.25 11.04
C TRP A 720 18.59 -8.44 11.96
N MET A 721 19.03 -9.57 11.39
CA MET A 721 19.38 -10.74 12.20
C MET A 721 20.52 -10.45 13.18
N ALA A 722 21.50 -9.62 12.77
CA ALA A 722 22.58 -9.17 13.64
C ALA A 722 22.10 -8.19 14.72
N PHE A 723 21.15 -7.30 14.39
CA PHE A 723 20.52 -6.39 15.35
C PHE A 723 19.89 -7.17 16.50
N VAL A 724 19.03 -8.16 16.19
CA VAL A 724 18.37 -8.99 17.20
C VAL A 724 19.37 -9.84 17.97
N ALA A 725 20.30 -10.53 17.30
CA ALA A 725 21.19 -11.48 17.97
C ALA A 725 22.18 -10.82 18.96
N ARG A 726 22.65 -9.61 18.65
CA ARG A 726 23.74 -8.94 19.38
C ARG A 726 23.48 -8.78 20.88
N ASN A 727 22.24 -8.46 21.26
CA ASN A 727 21.86 -8.24 22.65
C ASN A 727 21.07 -9.39 23.25
N ASN A 728 20.91 -10.52 22.53
CA ASN A 728 20.15 -11.69 22.97
C ASN A 728 20.98 -12.99 22.87
N PRO A 729 22.12 -13.09 23.58
CA PRO A 729 23.06 -14.20 23.44
C PRO A 729 22.57 -15.53 24.05
N ASP A 730 21.52 -15.50 24.88
CA ASP A 730 20.85 -16.67 25.45
C ASP A 730 19.80 -17.28 24.51
N HIS A 731 19.64 -16.71 23.31
CA HIS A 731 18.68 -17.13 22.29
C HIS A 731 17.21 -16.95 22.68
N ILE A 732 16.92 -16.09 23.66
CA ILE A 732 15.58 -15.57 23.96
C ILE A 732 15.58 -14.06 23.68
N TRP A 733 14.59 -13.55 22.95
CA TRP A 733 14.59 -12.13 22.56
C TRP A 733 14.12 -11.23 23.72
N ARG A 734 15.03 -10.88 24.63
CA ARG A 734 14.77 -10.09 25.84
C ARG A 734 14.99 -8.58 25.68
N HIS A 735 15.84 -8.18 24.75
CA HIS A 735 16.32 -6.81 24.63
C HIS A 735 15.97 -6.22 23.26
N ASP A 736 15.84 -4.88 23.22
CA ASP A 736 15.60 -4.09 22.00
C ASP A 736 14.33 -4.45 21.21
N ARG A 737 13.24 -4.81 21.92
CA ARG A 737 11.93 -5.11 21.33
C ARG A 737 11.06 -3.88 20.98
N GLY A 738 11.54 -2.67 21.29
CA GLY A 738 10.85 -1.41 21.01
C GLY A 738 9.42 -1.34 21.59
N LEU A 739 8.40 -1.10 20.75
CA LEU A 739 7.00 -1.01 21.22
C LEU A 739 6.43 -2.34 21.71
N ASP A 740 6.97 -3.45 21.18
CA ASP A 740 6.64 -4.82 21.60
C ASP A 740 5.12 -5.08 21.57
N LEU A 741 4.46 -4.78 20.43
CA LEU A 741 3.00 -4.76 20.28
C LEU A 741 2.30 -6.09 20.60
N GLY A 742 2.99 -7.22 20.47
CA GLY A 742 2.44 -8.54 20.77
C GLY A 742 1.33 -8.97 19.81
N ASP A 743 0.40 -9.79 20.29
CA ASP A 743 -0.73 -10.29 19.50
C ASP A 743 -1.84 -9.22 19.39
N TRP A 744 -1.55 -8.16 18.65
CA TRP A 744 -2.36 -6.95 18.54
C TRP A 744 -3.84 -7.23 18.23
N LEU A 745 -4.73 -6.56 18.96
CA LEU A 745 -6.19 -6.69 18.84
C LEU A 745 -6.71 -8.13 19.05
N SER A 746 -6.05 -8.88 19.91
CA SER A 746 -6.61 -10.11 20.47
C SER A 746 -7.91 -9.83 21.21
N VAL A 747 -8.79 -10.83 21.26
CA VAL A 747 -10.15 -10.67 21.80
C VAL A 747 -10.15 -10.37 23.30
N ASP A 748 -9.18 -10.94 24.01
CA ASP A 748 -9.09 -10.83 25.47
C ASP A 748 -8.47 -9.48 25.92
N ALA A 749 -8.02 -8.65 24.97
CA ALA A 749 -7.43 -7.34 25.24
C ALA A 749 -8.52 -6.29 25.52
N ILE A 750 -8.36 -5.51 26.59
CA ILE A 750 -9.22 -4.35 26.89
C ILE A 750 -8.65 -3.12 26.18
N GLN A 751 -7.34 -2.90 26.32
CA GLN A 751 -6.57 -1.95 25.52
C GLN A 751 -5.85 -2.68 24.40
N PRO A 752 -5.66 -2.07 23.21
CA PRO A 752 -5.03 -2.75 22.08
C PRO A 752 -3.67 -3.39 22.36
N ASP A 753 -2.91 -2.84 23.32
CA ASP A 753 -1.58 -3.28 23.70
C ASP A 753 -1.56 -4.17 24.96
N ASP A 754 -2.70 -4.62 25.49
CA ASP A 754 -2.70 -5.55 26.61
C ASP A 754 -1.94 -6.84 26.28
N GLU A 755 -1.11 -7.32 27.21
CA GLU A 755 -0.35 -8.55 27.04
C GLU A 755 -1.23 -9.79 27.25
N THR A 756 -2.02 -10.15 26.23
CA THR A 756 -2.84 -11.38 26.22
C THR A 756 -2.02 -12.63 25.90
N THR A 757 -0.90 -12.44 25.22
CA THR A 757 0.09 -13.47 24.86
C THR A 757 1.46 -12.94 25.26
N PRO A 758 2.32 -13.73 25.94
CA PRO A 758 3.60 -13.21 26.42
C PRO A 758 4.41 -12.61 25.28
N ARG A 759 4.73 -11.32 25.34
CA ARG A 759 5.38 -10.59 24.23
C ARG A 759 6.75 -11.18 23.90
N ILE A 760 7.47 -11.62 24.94
CA ILE A 760 8.73 -12.36 24.82
C ILE A 760 8.60 -13.68 24.04
N LEU A 761 7.45 -14.36 24.14
CA LEU A 761 7.15 -15.57 23.39
C LEU A 761 6.93 -15.22 21.92
N CYS A 762 6.11 -14.21 21.62
CA CYS A 762 5.89 -13.75 20.25
C CYS A 762 7.22 -13.38 19.59
N ALA A 763 8.04 -12.57 20.27
CA ALA A 763 9.33 -12.13 19.76
C ALA A 763 10.28 -13.30 19.49
N THR A 764 10.49 -14.18 20.47
CA THR A 764 11.40 -15.33 20.31
C THR A 764 10.92 -16.28 19.21
N ALA A 765 9.60 -16.45 19.06
CA ALA A 765 9.04 -17.28 17.99
C ALA A 765 9.29 -16.68 16.60
N TYR A 766 9.06 -15.38 16.41
CA TYR A 766 9.34 -14.68 15.15
C TYR A 766 10.83 -14.63 14.80
N TRP A 767 11.72 -14.56 15.79
CA TRP A 767 13.17 -14.68 15.55
C TRP A 767 13.57 -16.07 15.07
N ALA A 768 13.01 -17.12 15.69
CA ALA A 768 13.21 -18.49 15.21
C ALA A 768 12.68 -18.64 13.78
N TYR A 769 11.47 -18.16 13.51
CA TYR A 769 10.87 -18.22 12.17
C TYR A 769 11.76 -17.52 11.14
N SER A 770 12.19 -16.28 11.42
CA SER A 770 13.12 -15.53 10.57
C SER A 770 14.43 -16.30 10.31
N ALA A 771 15.02 -16.96 11.32
CA ALA A 771 16.21 -17.80 11.13
C ALA A 771 15.95 -19.00 10.21
N GLN A 772 14.78 -19.62 10.28
CA GLN A 772 14.39 -20.66 9.33
C GLN A 772 14.28 -20.11 7.90
N LEU A 773 13.57 -19.00 7.70
CA LEU A 773 13.39 -18.39 6.39
C LEU A 773 14.72 -17.97 5.76
N MET A 774 15.61 -17.38 6.56
CA MET A 774 16.98 -17.04 6.14
C MET A 774 17.78 -18.27 5.70
N ALA A 775 17.65 -19.39 6.39
CA ALA A 775 18.32 -20.63 6.00
C ALA A 775 17.80 -21.19 4.66
N GLU A 776 16.49 -21.14 4.43
CA GLU A 776 15.86 -21.58 3.19
C GLU A 776 16.28 -20.69 2.01
N MET A 777 16.22 -19.36 2.19
CA MET A 777 16.64 -18.39 1.18
C MET A 777 18.14 -18.47 0.88
N ALA A 778 18.99 -18.64 1.90
CA ALA A 778 20.42 -18.86 1.71
C ALA A 778 20.69 -20.11 0.87
N GLN A 779 19.97 -21.20 1.13
CA GLN A 779 20.10 -22.43 0.35
C GLN A 779 19.65 -22.23 -1.10
N ALA A 780 18.52 -21.55 -1.31
CA ALA A 780 17.97 -21.29 -2.64
C ALA A 780 18.88 -20.42 -3.51
N SER A 781 19.60 -19.49 -2.89
CA SER A 781 20.46 -18.52 -3.55
C SER A 781 21.96 -18.89 -3.52
N GLY A 782 22.29 -20.15 -3.18
CA GLY A 782 23.66 -20.67 -3.24
C GLY A 782 24.58 -20.26 -2.08
N ARG A 783 24.07 -19.64 -1.01
CA ARG A 783 24.81 -19.18 0.17
C ARG A 783 24.92 -20.28 1.23
N ALA A 784 25.63 -21.37 0.91
CA ALA A 784 25.67 -22.58 1.74
C ALA A 784 26.15 -22.36 3.20
N ALA A 785 27.14 -21.47 3.41
CA ALA A 785 27.65 -21.15 4.75
C ALA A 785 26.60 -20.44 5.60
N ASP A 786 25.86 -19.50 5.02
CA ASP A 786 24.78 -18.80 5.70
C ASP A 786 23.61 -19.73 6.01
N ALA A 787 23.28 -20.63 5.09
CA ALA A 787 22.26 -21.66 5.32
C ALA A 787 22.60 -22.51 6.54
N ALA A 788 23.87 -22.92 6.70
CA ALA A 788 24.32 -23.66 7.87
C ALA A 788 24.27 -22.82 9.16
N ARG A 789 24.73 -21.56 9.10
CA ARG A 789 24.68 -20.61 10.22
C ARG A 789 23.26 -20.40 10.74
N TYR A 790 22.32 -20.12 9.85
CA TYR A 790 20.94 -19.84 10.23
C TYR A 790 20.17 -21.10 10.66
N LYS A 791 20.49 -22.30 10.12
CA LYS A 791 19.99 -23.58 10.65
C LYS A 791 20.46 -23.80 12.09
N ALA A 792 21.72 -23.53 12.39
CA ALA A 792 22.25 -23.64 13.75
C ALA A 792 21.59 -22.63 14.71
N LEU A 793 21.41 -21.38 14.29
CA LEU A 793 20.70 -20.37 15.06
C LEU A 793 19.25 -20.77 15.34
N ARG A 794 18.52 -21.23 14.31
CA ARG A 794 17.14 -21.74 14.43
C ARG A 794 17.04 -22.88 15.44
N ALA A 795 18.00 -23.79 15.45
CA ALA A 795 18.04 -24.90 16.41
C ALA A 795 18.32 -24.40 17.84
N ALA A 796 19.26 -23.46 18.01
CA ALA A 796 19.61 -22.89 19.31
C ALA A 796 18.43 -22.11 19.93
N ILE A 797 17.74 -21.28 19.15
CA ILE A 797 16.52 -20.57 19.60
C ILE A 797 15.43 -21.57 19.97
N GLY A 798 15.21 -22.62 19.16
CA GLY A 798 14.22 -23.65 19.46
C GLY A 798 14.50 -24.38 20.78
N ALA A 799 15.76 -24.70 21.05
CA ALA A 799 16.15 -25.33 22.32
C ALA A 799 15.94 -24.40 23.53
N ALA A 800 16.29 -23.12 23.40
CA ALA A 800 16.06 -22.12 24.44
C ALA A 800 14.57 -21.90 24.68
N PHE A 801 13.77 -21.76 23.61
CA PHE A 801 12.32 -21.63 23.68
C PHE A 801 11.68 -22.81 24.41
N ALA A 802 12.01 -24.05 24.01
CA ALA A 802 11.45 -25.24 24.63
C ALA A 802 11.83 -25.39 26.12
N ALA A 803 12.99 -24.85 26.52
CA ALA A 803 13.45 -24.89 27.91
C ALA A 803 12.75 -23.86 28.82
N GLU A 804 12.39 -22.68 28.29
CA GLU A 804 11.91 -21.55 29.11
C GLU A 804 10.43 -21.20 28.88
N LEU A 805 9.93 -21.39 27.67
CA LEU A 805 8.62 -20.89 27.22
C LEU A 805 7.64 -22.03 26.89
N LEU A 806 8.01 -23.28 27.18
CA LEU A 806 7.17 -24.47 27.02
C LEU A 806 7.24 -25.30 28.30
N ASP A 807 6.09 -25.75 28.82
CA ASP A 807 6.07 -26.70 29.92
C ASP A 807 6.14 -28.17 29.45
N GLY A 808 6.38 -29.10 30.37
CA GLY A 808 6.48 -30.53 30.04
C GLY A 808 5.18 -31.19 29.55
N ALA A 809 4.07 -30.45 29.50
CA ALA A 809 2.77 -30.87 28.99
C ALA A 809 2.44 -30.20 27.64
N GLY A 810 3.41 -29.56 26.98
CA GLY A 810 3.20 -28.88 25.70
C GLY A 810 2.45 -27.55 25.82
N LYS A 811 2.32 -26.95 27.01
CA LYS A 811 1.74 -25.61 27.14
C LYS A 811 2.77 -24.54 26.82
N ALA A 812 2.60 -23.83 25.72
CA ALA A 812 3.44 -22.69 25.38
C ALA A 812 3.01 -21.43 26.16
N GLY A 813 3.96 -20.74 26.79
CA GLY A 813 3.75 -19.50 27.54
C GLY A 813 2.61 -19.57 28.55
N ASN A 814 1.64 -18.66 28.41
CA ASN A 814 0.44 -18.63 29.26
C ASN A 814 -0.67 -19.60 28.81
N GLY A 815 -0.50 -20.30 27.68
CA GLY A 815 -1.51 -21.20 27.10
C GLY A 815 -2.57 -20.49 26.25
N SER A 816 -2.43 -19.19 25.96
CA SER A 816 -3.32 -18.49 25.03
C SER A 816 -3.33 -19.15 23.65
N GLN A 817 -4.41 -18.94 22.88
CA GLN A 817 -4.50 -19.51 21.53
C GLN A 817 -3.31 -19.09 20.66
N CYS A 818 -2.92 -17.81 20.70
CA CYS A 818 -1.76 -17.33 19.95
C CYS A 818 -0.44 -17.94 20.44
N SER A 819 -0.23 -18.13 21.76
CA SER A 819 0.95 -18.84 22.26
C SER A 819 1.11 -20.24 21.64
N GLN A 820 0.01 -21.00 21.62
CA GLN A 820 0.04 -22.35 21.07
C GLN A 820 0.19 -22.35 19.55
N VAL A 821 -0.53 -21.46 18.86
CA VAL A 821 -0.47 -21.33 17.41
C VAL A 821 0.94 -20.98 16.94
N LEU A 822 1.59 -19.96 17.50
CA LEU A 822 2.95 -19.58 17.11
C LEU A 822 3.95 -20.68 17.42
N ALA A 823 3.88 -21.30 18.60
CA ALA A 823 4.80 -22.37 18.98
C ALA A 823 4.69 -23.61 18.06
N LEU A 824 3.46 -23.99 17.69
CA LEU A 824 3.20 -25.12 16.78
C LEU A 824 3.59 -24.79 15.35
N HIS A 825 3.09 -23.66 14.81
CA HIS A 825 3.33 -23.27 13.43
C HIS A 825 4.81 -23.06 13.12
N MET A 826 5.55 -22.43 14.04
CA MET A 826 6.97 -22.13 13.85
C MET A 826 7.89 -23.30 14.25
N GLY A 827 7.31 -24.47 14.59
CA GLY A 827 8.05 -25.70 14.87
C GLY A 827 8.90 -25.63 16.14
N LEU A 828 8.41 -24.97 17.19
CA LEU A 828 9.11 -24.77 18.47
C LEU A 828 8.70 -25.80 19.52
N VAL A 829 7.58 -26.50 19.30
CA VAL A 829 7.15 -27.61 20.14
C VAL A 829 7.86 -28.91 19.70
N PRO A 830 8.56 -29.62 20.62
CA PRO A 830 9.15 -30.93 20.34
C PRO A 830 8.10 -31.92 19.80
N ALA A 831 8.51 -32.79 18.88
CA ALA A 831 7.61 -33.67 18.12
C ALA A 831 6.70 -34.51 19.04
N GLU A 832 7.23 -34.99 20.17
CA GLU A 832 6.50 -35.79 21.16
C GLU A 832 5.44 -35.00 21.95
N GLN A 833 5.49 -33.68 21.95
CA GLN A 833 4.54 -32.80 22.64
C GLN A 833 3.55 -32.10 21.70
N GLN A 834 3.75 -32.17 20.38
CA GLN A 834 2.93 -31.44 19.39
C GLN A 834 1.44 -31.79 19.49
N ALA A 835 1.11 -33.08 19.61
CA ALA A 835 -0.28 -33.52 19.74
C ALA A 835 -0.94 -32.96 21.02
N GLN A 836 -0.19 -32.91 22.12
CA GLN A 836 -0.68 -32.39 23.40
C GLN A 836 -0.87 -30.87 23.35
N ALA A 837 0.09 -30.13 22.78
CA ALA A 837 0.00 -28.68 22.57
C ALA A 837 -1.21 -28.30 21.70
N ALA A 838 -1.43 -29.03 20.59
CA ALA A 838 -2.60 -28.83 19.74
C ALA A 838 -3.91 -29.17 20.45
N GLN A 839 -3.90 -30.18 21.33
CA GLN A 839 -5.07 -30.51 22.16
C GLN A 839 -5.41 -29.40 23.15
N ILE A 840 -4.41 -28.72 23.74
CA ILE A 840 -4.62 -27.55 24.62
C ILE A 840 -5.34 -26.44 23.84
N LEU A 841 -4.86 -26.12 22.63
CA LEU A 841 -5.50 -25.14 21.75
C LEU A 841 -6.96 -25.51 21.44
N ALA A 842 -7.20 -26.75 21.00
CA ALA A 842 -8.55 -27.23 20.67
C ALA A 842 -9.49 -27.21 21.89
N GLN A 843 -8.99 -27.54 23.08
CA GLN A 843 -9.77 -27.49 24.32
C GLN A 843 -10.18 -26.06 24.69
N ASP A 844 -9.29 -25.07 24.54
CA ASP A 844 -9.63 -23.66 24.79
C ASP A 844 -10.73 -23.17 23.82
N ILE A 845 -10.60 -23.47 22.53
CA ILE A 845 -11.61 -23.12 21.51
C ILE A 845 -12.99 -23.72 21.86
N ARG A 846 -13.03 -25.00 22.25
CA ARG A 846 -14.27 -25.66 22.71
C ARG A 846 -14.82 -25.01 23.97
N ALA A 847 -13.97 -24.70 24.94
CA ALA A 847 -14.37 -24.06 26.20
C ALA A 847 -14.97 -22.66 25.98
N ARG A 848 -14.52 -21.96 24.93
CA ARG A 848 -15.06 -20.67 24.48
C ARG A 848 -16.26 -20.80 23.53
N GLY A 849 -16.80 -22.01 23.36
CA GLY A 849 -17.98 -22.26 22.53
C GLY A 849 -17.72 -22.10 21.04
N MET A 850 -16.56 -22.58 20.56
CA MET A 850 -16.09 -22.50 19.18
C MET A 850 -15.85 -21.06 18.71
N THR A 851 -15.13 -20.28 19.52
CA THR A 851 -14.70 -18.92 19.17
C THR A 851 -13.17 -18.80 19.32
N LEU A 852 -12.59 -17.93 18.50
CA LEU A 852 -11.18 -17.61 18.54
C LEU A 852 -10.90 -16.53 19.61
N SER A 853 -9.64 -16.42 20.03
CA SER A 853 -9.17 -15.29 20.85
C SER A 853 -7.93 -14.59 20.30
N THR A 854 -7.44 -15.01 19.13
CA THR A 854 -6.22 -14.50 18.50
C THR A 854 -6.37 -13.08 17.96
N GLY A 855 -5.29 -12.32 18.07
CA GLY A 855 -5.06 -11.06 17.36
C GLY A 855 -4.32 -11.27 16.04
N PHE A 856 -3.58 -10.26 15.61
CA PHE A 856 -2.93 -10.23 14.29
C PHE A 856 -1.92 -11.35 14.08
N LEU A 857 -1.14 -11.73 15.10
CA LEU A 857 -0.03 -12.66 14.93
C LEU A 857 -0.49 -14.12 14.96
N GLY A 858 -1.54 -14.43 15.71
CA GLY A 858 -2.08 -15.79 15.81
C GLY A 858 -3.04 -16.17 14.67
N THR A 859 -3.89 -15.23 14.25
CA THR A 859 -5.00 -15.50 13.32
C THR A 859 -4.60 -16.14 11.99
N PRO A 860 -3.49 -15.75 11.32
CA PRO A 860 -3.12 -16.29 10.00
C PRO A 860 -2.82 -17.79 10.00
N TYR A 861 -2.41 -18.34 11.15
CA TYR A 861 -1.90 -19.71 11.25
C TYR A 861 -2.84 -20.64 12.03
N LEU A 862 -3.85 -20.09 12.72
CA LEU A 862 -4.75 -20.82 13.63
C LEU A 862 -5.39 -22.06 12.97
N LEU A 863 -6.00 -21.87 11.79
CA LEU A 863 -6.71 -22.95 11.12
C LEU A 863 -5.77 -24.02 10.54
N ASP A 864 -4.59 -23.64 10.06
CA ASP A 864 -3.59 -24.61 9.58
C ASP A 864 -3.09 -25.50 10.72
N VAL A 865 -2.77 -24.91 11.89
CA VAL A 865 -2.33 -25.67 13.07
C VAL A 865 -3.40 -26.68 13.52
N LEU A 866 -4.66 -26.26 13.57
CA LEU A 866 -5.77 -27.16 13.92
C LEU A 866 -5.98 -28.25 12.86
N ALA A 867 -5.94 -27.89 11.59
CA ALA A 867 -6.10 -28.83 10.49
C ALA A 867 -5.00 -29.90 10.47
N ASP A 868 -3.74 -29.49 10.65
CA ASP A 868 -2.59 -30.39 10.68
C ASP A 868 -2.61 -31.32 11.91
N ALA A 869 -3.22 -30.87 13.02
CA ALA A 869 -3.48 -31.69 14.20
C ALA A 869 -4.72 -32.60 14.09
N GLY A 870 -5.47 -32.53 12.98
CA GLY A 870 -6.70 -33.30 12.78
C GLY A 870 -7.91 -32.80 13.60
N ALA A 871 -7.84 -31.57 14.14
CA ALA A 871 -8.89 -30.92 14.94
C ALA A 871 -10.03 -30.38 14.04
N ARG A 872 -10.67 -31.28 13.29
CA ARG A 872 -11.63 -30.97 12.22
C ARG A 872 -12.86 -30.20 12.71
N ASP A 873 -13.39 -30.56 13.88
CA ASP A 873 -14.58 -29.94 14.47
C ASP A 873 -14.30 -28.47 14.83
N GLU A 874 -13.09 -28.17 15.32
CA GLU A 874 -12.66 -26.81 15.65
C GLU A 874 -12.48 -25.97 14.38
N VAL A 875 -11.89 -26.55 13.33
CA VAL A 875 -11.70 -25.85 12.05
C VAL A 875 -13.04 -25.43 11.46
N ILE A 876 -13.98 -26.36 11.28
CA ILE A 876 -15.29 -26.02 10.68
C ILE A 876 -16.14 -25.16 11.63
N GLY A 877 -16.04 -25.40 12.94
CA GLY A 877 -16.72 -24.61 13.96
C GLY A 877 -16.30 -23.14 13.95
N LEU A 878 -15.00 -22.86 13.80
CA LEU A 878 -14.48 -21.49 13.67
C LEU A 878 -14.84 -20.85 12.33
N LEU A 879 -14.73 -21.60 11.22
CA LEU A 879 -15.02 -21.10 9.87
C LEU A 879 -16.48 -20.65 9.70
N LEU A 880 -17.42 -21.35 10.33
CA LEU A 880 -18.85 -21.07 10.20
C LEU A 880 -19.45 -20.36 11.42
N GLN A 881 -18.63 -19.98 12.40
CA GLN A 881 -19.08 -19.20 13.55
C GLN A 881 -19.59 -17.83 13.08
N THR A 882 -20.72 -17.40 13.63
CA THR A 882 -21.33 -16.09 13.37
C THR A 882 -21.51 -15.25 14.63
N ARG A 883 -21.29 -15.82 15.82
CA ARG A 883 -21.27 -15.05 17.06
C ARG A 883 -19.93 -14.34 17.21
N TYR A 884 -19.94 -13.19 17.88
CA TYR A 884 -18.71 -12.54 18.30
C TYR A 884 -17.93 -13.44 19.28
N PRO A 885 -16.59 -13.54 19.13
CA PRO A 885 -15.75 -13.09 18.00
C PRO A 885 -15.69 -14.15 16.88
N SER A 886 -15.83 -13.73 15.62
CA SER A 886 -15.61 -14.58 14.45
C SER A 886 -15.52 -13.78 13.15
N TRP A 887 -14.98 -14.39 12.10
CA TRP A 887 -15.07 -13.82 10.75
C TRP A 887 -16.52 -13.69 10.28
N GLY A 888 -17.39 -14.64 10.62
CA GLY A 888 -18.78 -14.62 10.22
C GLY A 888 -19.64 -13.60 10.97
N TYR A 889 -19.17 -13.09 12.11
CA TYR A 889 -19.82 -11.99 12.81
C TYR A 889 -19.87 -10.73 11.94
N MET A 890 -18.73 -10.31 11.37
CA MET A 890 -18.62 -9.09 10.55
C MET A 890 -19.69 -9.01 9.43
N PRO A 891 -19.82 -9.99 8.51
CA PRO A 891 -20.87 -9.93 7.49
C PRO A 891 -22.28 -10.09 8.06
N SER A 892 -22.47 -10.76 9.21
CA SER A 892 -23.80 -10.89 9.84
C SER A 892 -24.38 -9.54 10.28
N VAL A 893 -23.52 -8.55 10.52
CA VAL A 893 -23.88 -7.16 10.85
C VAL A 893 -23.63 -6.19 9.69
N GLY A 894 -23.44 -6.71 8.47
CA GLY A 894 -23.42 -5.91 7.23
C GLY A 894 -22.04 -5.47 6.72
N ALA A 895 -20.94 -6.03 7.24
CA ALA A 895 -19.61 -5.76 6.73
C ALA A 895 -19.42 -6.22 5.29
N THR A 896 -18.82 -5.36 4.46
CA THR A 896 -18.47 -5.64 3.04
C THR A 896 -16.95 -5.64 2.80
N THR A 897 -16.20 -5.51 3.90
CA THR A 897 -14.75 -5.49 4.02
C THR A 897 -14.40 -6.15 5.35
N VAL A 898 -13.15 -6.54 5.54
CA VAL A 898 -12.66 -7.04 6.84
C VAL A 898 -12.41 -5.83 7.75
N TRP A 899 -12.75 -5.95 9.04
CA TRP A 899 -12.58 -4.87 10.02
C TRP A 899 -11.23 -4.97 10.74
N GLU A 900 -10.76 -3.85 11.29
CA GLU A 900 -9.56 -3.79 12.12
C GLU A 900 -9.75 -4.56 13.43
N ARG A 901 -10.95 -4.52 14.00
CA ARG A 901 -11.31 -5.20 15.25
C ARG A 901 -12.37 -6.27 15.01
N TRP A 902 -12.31 -7.35 15.80
CA TRP A 902 -13.37 -8.37 15.84
C TRP A 902 -14.74 -7.81 16.24
N ASN A 903 -14.77 -6.73 17.03
CA ASN A 903 -15.96 -6.04 17.54
C ASN A 903 -16.10 -4.62 16.96
N GLY A 904 -15.76 -4.40 15.69
CA GLY A 904 -15.75 -3.07 15.08
C GLY A 904 -17.03 -2.25 15.32
N ASP A 905 -18.20 -2.88 15.33
CA ASP A 905 -19.51 -2.25 15.58
C ASP A 905 -19.69 -1.61 16.96
N VAL A 906 -18.97 -2.08 17.98
CA VAL A 906 -19.04 -1.58 19.37
C VAL A 906 -17.69 -1.14 19.93
N GLY A 907 -16.64 -1.24 19.13
CA GLY A 907 -15.27 -0.89 19.51
C GLY A 907 -15.04 0.63 19.63
N ASP A 908 -13.96 1.00 20.31
CA ASP A 908 -13.56 2.40 20.46
C ASP A 908 -13.22 3.04 19.10
N LEU A 909 -14.02 4.03 18.69
CA LEU A 909 -13.91 4.75 17.42
C LEU A 909 -12.58 5.49 17.24
N SER A 910 -11.80 5.72 18.30
CA SER A 910 -10.47 6.34 18.22
C SER A 910 -9.45 5.50 17.43
N MET A 911 -9.68 4.19 17.30
CA MET A 911 -8.90 3.30 16.45
C MET A 911 -9.78 2.13 16.01
N ASN A 912 -10.62 2.38 14.99
CA ASN A 912 -11.64 1.44 14.55
C ASN A 912 -11.96 1.57 13.04
N SER A 913 -11.09 1.01 12.22
CA SER A 913 -11.28 0.91 10.78
C SER A 913 -12.24 -0.22 10.42
N TYR A 914 -13.18 0.05 9.51
CA TYR A 914 -14.05 -0.97 8.93
C TYR A 914 -13.46 -1.57 7.65
N ASN A 915 -12.18 -1.32 7.37
CA ASN A 915 -11.49 -1.77 6.18
C ASN A 915 -10.00 -2.01 6.42
N HIS A 916 -9.69 -3.19 6.95
CA HIS A 916 -8.36 -3.63 7.37
C HIS A 916 -8.16 -5.09 6.93
N TYR A 917 -7.12 -5.40 6.16
CA TYR A 917 -7.00 -6.75 5.58
C TYR A 917 -6.43 -7.82 6.52
N ALA A 918 -5.87 -7.45 7.69
CA ALA A 918 -5.10 -8.37 8.54
C ALA A 918 -5.85 -9.67 8.88
N PHE A 919 -7.10 -9.59 9.35
CA PHE A 919 -7.91 -10.77 9.65
C PHE A 919 -8.44 -11.49 8.40
N GLY A 920 -8.30 -10.89 7.22
CA GLY A 920 -8.55 -11.51 5.92
C GLY A 920 -7.50 -12.57 5.55
N ALA A 921 -6.41 -12.69 6.32
CA ALA A 921 -5.36 -13.70 6.12
C ALA A 921 -5.90 -15.15 6.10
N VAL A 922 -7.06 -15.38 6.71
CA VAL A 922 -7.79 -16.67 6.67
C VAL A 922 -8.05 -17.17 5.23
N VAL A 923 -8.14 -16.26 4.26
CA VAL A 923 -8.33 -16.63 2.84
C VAL A 923 -7.18 -17.47 2.29
N GLY A 924 -5.96 -17.31 2.82
CA GLY A 924 -4.86 -18.22 2.49
C GLY A 924 -5.22 -19.68 2.77
N PHE A 925 -5.85 -19.94 3.92
CA PHE A 925 -6.35 -21.27 4.28
C PHE A 925 -7.42 -21.77 3.30
N PHE A 926 -8.31 -20.89 2.83
CA PHE A 926 -9.35 -21.27 1.86
C PHE A 926 -8.70 -21.80 0.58
N TYR A 927 -7.71 -21.09 0.03
CA TYR A 927 -7.00 -21.56 -1.16
C TYR A 927 -6.22 -22.86 -0.90
N ARG A 928 -5.43 -22.92 0.18
CA ARG A 928 -4.56 -24.07 0.45
C ARG A 928 -5.31 -25.35 0.79
N ARG A 929 -6.39 -25.25 1.58
CA ARG A 929 -7.03 -26.41 2.22
C ARG A 929 -8.43 -26.69 1.70
N LEU A 930 -9.24 -25.65 1.43
CA LEU A 930 -10.59 -25.86 0.89
C LEU A 930 -10.57 -26.05 -0.63
N ALA A 931 -9.83 -25.17 -1.34
CA ALA A 931 -9.62 -25.29 -2.78
C ALA A 931 -8.44 -26.19 -3.15
N ALA A 932 -7.60 -26.59 -2.19
CA ALA A 932 -6.46 -27.49 -2.37
C ALA A 932 -5.39 -27.00 -3.37
N ILE A 933 -5.10 -25.69 -3.37
CA ILE A 933 -4.02 -25.09 -4.17
C ILE A 933 -2.97 -24.54 -3.22
N ALA A 934 -1.81 -25.21 -3.10
CA ALA A 934 -0.69 -24.74 -2.30
C ALA A 934 0.65 -24.90 -3.03
N PRO A 935 1.61 -23.97 -2.88
CA PRO A 935 2.94 -24.11 -3.47
C PRO A 935 3.79 -25.11 -2.68
N ALA A 936 4.09 -26.28 -3.27
CA ALA A 936 5.05 -27.23 -2.70
C ALA A 936 6.50 -26.84 -3.04
N ALA A 937 6.71 -26.23 -4.20
CA ALA A 937 7.98 -25.63 -4.62
C ALA A 937 7.78 -24.17 -5.05
N PRO A 938 8.85 -23.34 -5.06
CA PRO A 938 8.78 -21.96 -5.52
C PRO A 938 8.14 -21.82 -6.91
N GLY A 939 7.28 -20.82 -7.10
CA GLY A 939 6.62 -20.53 -8.38
C GLY A 939 5.58 -21.58 -8.83
N PHE A 940 5.13 -22.45 -7.90
CA PHE A 940 4.22 -23.56 -8.19
C PHE A 940 4.76 -24.61 -9.19
N ARG A 941 6.10 -24.73 -9.36
CA ARG A 941 6.67 -25.84 -10.15
C ARG A 941 6.24 -27.21 -9.65
N ARG A 942 6.02 -27.31 -8.33
CA ARG A 942 5.30 -28.41 -7.71
C ARG A 942 4.16 -27.85 -6.89
N ILE A 943 2.97 -28.40 -7.10
CA ILE A 943 1.73 -28.03 -6.42
C ILE A 943 1.45 -29.07 -5.35
N ALA A 944 1.15 -28.64 -4.14
CA ALA A 944 0.57 -29.49 -3.10
C ALA A 944 -0.95 -29.39 -3.19
N VAL A 945 -1.61 -30.56 -3.30
CA VAL A 945 -3.06 -30.70 -3.38
C VAL A 945 -3.50 -31.61 -2.23
N HIS A 946 -3.93 -30.99 -1.14
CA HIS A 946 -4.34 -31.69 0.08
C HIS A 946 -5.72 -31.16 0.54
N PRO A 947 -6.81 -31.56 -0.15
CA PRO A 947 -8.14 -31.05 0.12
C PRO A 947 -8.66 -31.50 1.49
N ILE A 948 -9.23 -30.56 2.24
CA ILE A 948 -10.03 -30.82 3.42
C ILE A 948 -11.49 -30.58 3.06
N TRP A 949 -12.29 -31.65 3.11
CA TRP A 949 -13.73 -31.57 2.83
C TRP A 949 -14.53 -31.38 4.12
N PHE A 950 -15.44 -30.41 4.12
CA PHE A 950 -16.49 -30.27 5.13
C PHE A 950 -17.84 -30.19 4.42
N PRO A 951 -18.79 -31.12 4.69
CA PRO A 951 -20.13 -31.06 4.09
C PRO A 951 -20.84 -29.71 4.31
N GLU A 952 -20.57 -29.05 5.44
CA GLU A 952 -21.13 -27.77 5.85
C GLU A 952 -20.54 -26.58 5.06
N ALA A 953 -19.29 -26.68 4.62
CA ALA A 953 -18.68 -25.68 3.73
C ALA A 953 -19.13 -25.89 2.28
N GLY A 954 -19.40 -27.15 1.90
CA GLY A 954 -19.84 -27.56 0.58
C GLY A 954 -18.75 -27.42 -0.49
N ARG A 955 -19.18 -27.51 -1.75
CA ARG A 955 -18.30 -27.49 -2.92
C ARG A 955 -17.49 -26.19 -3.01
N VAL A 956 -16.22 -26.31 -3.38
CA VAL A 956 -15.33 -25.18 -3.69
C VAL A 956 -14.76 -25.35 -5.09
N THR A 957 -14.86 -24.31 -5.91
CA THR A 957 -14.17 -24.21 -7.20
C THR A 957 -13.21 -23.04 -7.15
N ALA A 958 -11.98 -23.24 -7.63
CA ALA A 958 -11.00 -22.17 -7.65
C ALA A 958 -10.15 -22.17 -8.93
N ARG A 959 -9.69 -20.98 -9.30
CA ARG A 959 -8.67 -20.73 -10.32
C ARG A 959 -7.57 -19.88 -9.71
N HIS A 960 -6.32 -20.25 -9.97
CA HIS A 960 -5.16 -19.44 -9.62
C HIS A 960 -4.16 -19.37 -10.80
N ASP A 961 -3.86 -18.14 -11.24
CA ASP A 961 -2.92 -17.87 -12.33
C ASP A 961 -1.47 -17.71 -11.82
N ALA A 962 -0.86 -18.83 -11.42
CA ALA A 962 0.54 -18.88 -11.00
C ALA A 962 1.50 -18.46 -12.13
N VAL A 963 2.75 -18.12 -11.77
CA VAL A 963 3.80 -17.74 -12.74
C VAL A 963 4.08 -18.80 -13.80
N THR A 964 3.80 -20.06 -13.47
CA THR A 964 3.97 -21.22 -14.36
C THR A 964 2.73 -21.50 -15.23
N GLY A 965 1.59 -20.89 -14.94
CA GLY A 965 0.34 -21.08 -15.67
C GLY A 965 -0.87 -21.23 -14.73
N THR A 966 -2.04 -21.42 -15.33
CA THR A 966 -3.31 -21.51 -14.59
C THR A 966 -3.48 -22.88 -13.93
N ILE A 967 -3.75 -22.86 -12.63
CA ILE A 967 -4.15 -24.00 -11.80
C ILE A 967 -5.65 -23.87 -11.55
N THR A 968 -6.43 -24.93 -11.78
CA THR A 968 -7.85 -24.95 -11.43
C THR A 968 -8.19 -26.16 -10.58
N THR A 969 -9.06 -25.99 -9.60
CA THR A 969 -9.56 -27.07 -8.76
C THR A 969 -11.07 -27.02 -8.61
N GLU A 970 -11.69 -28.19 -8.50
CA GLU A 970 -13.04 -28.37 -7.96
C GLU A 970 -12.95 -29.45 -6.88
N VAL A 971 -13.27 -29.09 -5.64
CA VAL A 971 -13.29 -29.98 -4.47
C VAL A 971 -14.74 -30.19 -4.08
N ASP A 972 -15.21 -31.45 -4.13
CA ASP A 972 -16.62 -31.79 -3.89
C ASP A 972 -16.76 -33.13 -3.15
N GLY A 973 -17.88 -33.30 -2.45
CA GLY A 973 -18.11 -34.41 -1.55
C GLY A 973 -19.53 -34.52 -1.06
N ASP A 974 -19.75 -35.44 -0.12
CA ASP A 974 -21.02 -35.60 0.57
C ASP A 974 -20.79 -35.81 2.08
N ALA A 975 -21.83 -36.21 2.81
CA ALA A 975 -21.73 -36.47 4.25
C ALA A 975 -20.75 -37.62 4.59
N GLY A 976 -20.42 -38.49 3.64
CA GLY A 976 -19.41 -39.55 3.76
C GLY A 976 -17.97 -39.10 3.50
N GLY A 977 -17.76 -37.82 3.20
CA GLY A 977 -16.44 -37.21 2.99
C GLY A 977 -16.23 -36.71 1.57
N LEU A 978 -14.97 -36.37 1.27
CA LEU A 978 -14.56 -36.00 -0.09
C LEU A 978 -14.85 -37.16 -1.04
N SER A 979 -15.52 -36.88 -2.16
CA SER A 979 -15.88 -37.89 -3.16
C SER A 979 -15.42 -37.52 -4.58
N ARG A 980 -15.02 -36.27 -4.81
CA ARG A 980 -14.55 -35.79 -6.11
C ARG A 980 -13.47 -34.70 -5.97
N LEU A 981 -12.47 -34.80 -6.83
CA LEU A 981 -11.46 -33.76 -7.05
C LEU A 981 -11.22 -33.62 -8.56
N THR A 982 -11.50 -32.45 -9.11
CA THR A 982 -11.03 -32.06 -10.46
C THR A 982 -9.83 -31.14 -10.32
N LEU A 983 -8.78 -31.37 -11.09
CA LEU A 983 -7.53 -30.60 -11.04
C LEU A 983 -7.01 -30.35 -12.46
N SER A 984 -6.60 -29.11 -12.75
CA SER A 984 -5.76 -28.77 -13.91
C SER A 984 -4.39 -28.33 -13.43
N VAL A 985 -3.35 -29.01 -13.90
CA VAL A 985 -1.94 -28.70 -13.64
C VAL A 985 -1.34 -28.05 -14.89
N PRO A 986 -0.73 -26.86 -14.81
CA PRO A 986 -0.13 -26.20 -15.97
C PRO A 986 1.04 -27.02 -16.55
N ALA A 987 1.35 -26.80 -17.83
CA ALA A 987 2.52 -27.41 -18.47
C ALA A 987 3.80 -27.03 -17.71
N ASN A 988 4.78 -27.92 -17.70
CA ASN A 988 6.04 -27.78 -16.97
C ASN A 988 5.94 -27.83 -15.43
N CYS A 989 4.80 -28.28 -14.90
CA CYS A 989 4.58 -28.46 -13.47
C CYS A 989 4.16 -29.89 -13.11
N THR A 990 4.33 -30.24 -11.85
CA THR A 990 3.75 -31.46 -11.25
C THR A 990 2.87 -31.13 -10.06
N ALA A 991 1.97 -32.05 -9.70
CA ALA A 991 1.16 -31.94 -8.50
C ALA A 991 1.32 -33.20 -7.63
N ARG A 992 1.50 -32.99 -6.34
CA ARG A 992 1.45 -34.03 -5.31
C ARG A 992 0.09 -33.96 -4.62
N ILE A 993 -0.68 -35.02 -4.78
CA ILE A 993 -2.08 -35.08 -4.37
C ILE A 993 -2.21 -36.09 -3.23
N SER A 994 -2.77 -35.67 -2.11
CA SER A 994 -3.11 -36.56 -0.99
C SER A 994 -4.63 -36.71 -0.92
N LEU A 995 -5.12 -37.90 -1.21
CA LEU A 995 -6.53 -38.26 -1.18
C LEU A 995 -6.84 -39.09 0.07
N PRO A 996 -7.98 -38.86 0.76
CA PRO A 996 -8.34 -39.60 1.97
C PRO A 996 -8.63 -41.07 1.67
N ALA A 997 -8.56 -41.92 2.69
CA ALA A 997 -8.75 -43.37 2.59
C ALA A 997 -10.00 -43.77 1.79
N GLY A 998 -9.82 -44.64 0.80
CA GLY A 998 -10.89 -45.12 -0.08
C GLY A 998 -10.33 -45.53 -1.43
N ILE A 999 -11.16 -46.18 -2.25
CA ILE A 999 -10.79 -46.52 -3.62
C ILE A 999 -11.07 -45.30 -4.48
N TRP A 1000 -10.02 -44.70 -5.04
CA TRP A 1000 -10.12 -43.55 -5.93
C TRP A 1000 -9.91 -43.99 -7.38
N ARG A 1001 -10.66 -43.39 -8.31
CA ARG A 1001 -10.57 -43.69 -9.74
C ARG A 1001 -10.30 -42.44 -10.55
N GLU A 1002 -9.49 -42.59 -11.60
CA GLU A 1002 -9.35 -41.62 -12.69
C GLU A 1002 -9.85 -42.31 -13.96
N GLY A 1003 -10.92 -41.77 -14.55
CA GLY A 1003 -11.68 -42.47 -15.59
C GLY A 1003 -12.18 -43.84 -15.11
N ASP A 1004 -11.84 -44.89 -15.87
CA ASP A 1004 -12.28 -46.26 -15.63
C ASP A 1004 -11.31 -47.12 -14.80
N ARG A 1005 -10.30 -46.53 -14.16
CA ARG A 1005 -9.26 -47.29 -13.42
C ARG A 1005 -9.06 -46.77 -12.01
N ALA A 1006 -8.77 -47.69 -11.08
CA ALA A 1006 -8.31 -47.31 -9.74
C ALA A 1006 -6.95 -46.59 -9.84
N VAL A 1007 -6.76 -45.57 -9.03
CA VAL A 1007 -5.55 -44.74 -8.99
C VAL A 1007 -4.32 -45.59 -8.69
N GLU A 1008 -4.44 -46.56 -7.78
CA GLU A 1008 -3.36 -47.47 -7.40
C GLU A 1008 -2.94 -48.43 -8.52
N GLU A 1009 -3.79 -48.62 -9.52
CA GLU A 1009 -3.55 -49.47 -10.70
C GLU A 1009 -3.34 -48.65 -11.98
N HIS A 1010 -3.35 -47.31 -11.89
CA HIS A 1010 -3.29 -46.44 -13.05
C HIS A 1010 -1.83 -46.24 -13.50
N PRO A 1011 -1.44 -46.66 -14.73
CA PRO A 1011 -0.03 -46.69 -15.15
C PRO A 1011 0.62 -45.30 -15.24
N ASP A 1012 -0.18 -44.26 -15.52
CA ASP A 1012 0.31 -42.87 -15.64
C ASP A 1012 0.22 -42.07 -14.33
N ILE A 1013 -0.18 -42.70 -13.21
CA ILE A 1013 -0.32 -42.03 -11.91
C ILE A 1013 0.56 -42.75 -10.88
N PRO A 1014 1.81 -42.31 -10.70
CA PRO A 1014 2.69 -42.83 -9.65
C PRO A 1014 2.08 -42.69 -8.25
N VAL A 1015 1.96 -43.82 -7.55
CA VAL A 1015 1.66 -43.85 -6.11
C VAL A 1015 2.95 -43.63 -5.32
N HIS A 1016 2.98 -42.57 -4.52
CA HIS A 1016 4.11 -42.25 -3.66
C HIS A 1016 3.99 -42.93 -2.29
N ALA A 1017 2.78 -42.98 -1.72
CA ALA A 1017 2.53 -43.62 -0.44
C ALA A 1017 1.06 -44.07 -0.32
N THR A 1018 0.83 -45.17 0.38
CA THR A 1018 -0.49 -45.60 0.83
C THR A 1018 -0.42 -45.84 2.32
N THR A 1019 -1.27 -45.15 3.07
CA THR A 1019 -1.34 -45.23 4.53
C THR A 1019 -2.79 -45.48 4.95
N PRO A 1020 -3.06 -45.84 6.22
CA PRO A 1020 -4.43 -45.96 6.71
C PRO A 1020 -5.27 -44.70 6.52
N GLU A 1021 -4.63 -43.53 6.45
CA GLU A 1021 -5.27 -42.22 6.29
C GLU A 1021 -5.61 -41.90 4.83
N GLY A 1022 -4.95 -42.54 3.85
CA GLY A 1022 -5.18 -42.26 2.44
C GLY A 1022 -4.09 -42.70 1.46
N VAL A 1023 -4.19 -42.19 0.24
CA VAL A 1023 -3.21 -42.41 -0.84
C VAL A 1023 -2.61 -41.08 -1.26
N THR A 1024 -1.29 -41.04 -1.39
CA THR A 1024 -0.56 -39.90 -1.97
C THR A 1024 0.00 -40.28 -3.32
N ILE A 1025 -0.34 -39.49 -4.33
CA ILE A 1025 0.05 -39.69 -5.73
C ILE A 1025 0.78 -38.46 -6.28
N GLU A 1026 1.49 -38.65 -7.38
CA GLU A 1026 2.12 -37.57 -8.13
C GLU A 1026 1.65 -37.60 -9.59
N VAL A 1027 1.29 -36.45 -10.14
CA VAL A 1027 0.86 -36.32 -11.54
C VAL A 1027 1.61 -35.17 -12.23
N GLY A 1028 1.83 -35.30 -13.54
CA GLY A 1028 2.38 -34.21 -14.36
C GLY A 1028 1.31 -33.20 -14.78
N SER A 1029 1.63 -32.32 -15.73
CA SER A 1029 0.67 -31.37 -16.30
C SER A 1029 -0.58 -32.05 -16.88
N GLY A 1030 -1.66 -31.29 -17.02
CA GLY A 1030 -2.90 -31.74 -17.65
C GLY A 1030 -4.10 -31.68 -16.72
N ARG A 1031 -5.23 -32.19 -17.21
CA ARG A 1031 -6.52 -32.21 -16.49
C ARG A 1031 -6.80 -33.61 -15.95
N TYR A 1032 -7.15 -33.69 -14.66
CA TYR A 1032 -7.42 -34.92 -13.93
C TYR A 1032 -8.78 -34.85 -13.23
N HIS A 1033 -9.47 -35.97 -13.18
CA HIS A 1033 -10.75 -36.10 -12.48
C HIS A 1033 -10.75 -37.36 -11.61
N PHE A 1034 -10.63 -37.16 -10.31
CA PHE A 1034 -10.62 -38.22 -9.31
C PHE A 1034 -12.01 -38.37 -8.70
N ILE A 1035 -12.54 -39.59 -8.70
CA ILE A 1035 -13.81 -39.96 -8.07
C ILE A 1035 -13.55 -41.06 -7.05
N ARG A 1036 -14.10 -40.92 -5.85
CA ARG A 1036 -14.08 -41.97 -4.83
C ARG A 1036 -15.24 -42.92 -5.02
N ASP A 1037 -14.98 -44.22 -5.02
CA ASP A 1037 -16.03 -45.23 -5.04
C ASP A 1037 -16.92 -45.09 -3.80
N ARG A 1038 -18.23 -45.24 -4.00
CA ARG A 1038 -19.14 -45.35 -2.87
C ARG A 1038 -18.92 -46.69 -2.19
N PRO A 1039 -18.91 -46.75 -0.84
CA PRO A 1039 -18.93 -48.03 -0.14
C PRO A 1039 -20.12 -48.84 -0.68
N MET A 1040 -19.91 -50.10 -1.08
CA MET A 1040 -21.05 -50.98 -1.38
C MET A 1040 -21.88 -51.08 -0.09
N ALA A 1041 -23.16 -50.69 -0.19
CA ALA A 1041 -24.10 -50.62 0.92
C ALA A 1041 -24.39 -51.99 1.55
#